data_AF-A0A424W958-F1
#
_entry.id   AF-A0A424W958-F1
#
_cell.length_a   1.000
_cell.length_b   1.000
_cell.length_c   1.000
_cell.angle_alpha   90.00
_cell.angle_beta   90.00
_cell.angle_gamma   90.00
#
_symmetry.space_group_name_H-M   'P 1'
#
loop_
_entity.id
_entity.type
_entity.pdbx_description
1 polymer ?
#
loop_
_entity_poly.entity_id
_entity_poly.type
_entity_poly.pdbx_seq_one_letter_code
_entity_poly.pdbx_strand_id
1 'polypeptide(L)'
;MDLKVISMFAGFGAGEASLLVDRAGPVVVRERPDAVLKFAEEHKLASIQLCGAFAAMPEDARMRVFCHAEATGPGLWSVTGGLDSWQGQAEAFVRANAGQGSWAISAGFLADLADPRPFLLAIKRFCLETGRPVLFLHGADEGRFRKWTSAQFGAFLDAGGFAASSENRQGTTTARVAVLSETGYRDHLTGLGFSAGLACSDLLLVTTEDASIRPTGGIGTYTSNIKAIDPKVSVLFCDIDLPVATAKDGRTFLPRMFGEQGSKECFFDGLGLLESLYCVLFLLPDLVVVEIQDYKSIGFRIVQAKRTGCLPAWLNVRIFMHGSIDYVKYGAQDEGAMNYTPYEAAQAIRDAYLFKHADECYAPSSYLGKQLLQQEFGYEPANLSITRLPFDLDLVRDTGTISYKKIKRIVFVGKYNQLKGWPDFVKAIEALGETGRLKDIEEIVSLGPLAPSKEDRVRLAKYASYKDMHLTHAQLIEFTQEHAADSLFVVPSRGENYPFVILEQLLMGTLLVAYNTGGAIEVVDDPEHVARFFSAPDAIALQRKMDEVLTVEPAGYEAALNHSRQRIRQRQRDINAWWSRKDRPTSVPAWPVLDTEAACDLSIVVPVYNTDFALLGELLQSICASRLLPKEVIIVDDGSREDYAAQLQAHAVRALGDRVPLRVHRQQNRGLAGARNAGLALSGSELTFFIDSDDVLLRNTLERAVMAMRADPSLLAATGFAIHFTDIDDLRNGAQALREGWFWKALGVPEARALALLENQYITSNVMVRTQPLRDFGGWDESDRSVWEDWAFYSRLAWSGKRFSLIPSAGYLYRNTPSSMSKTYNRYFGRRRLVRNTSGLTRLDANVLYSLVNSSDVGGTQLAGPSLSEKEVELVNFVRRMVQRPRLRRMMIAMYRFYSRVRRLI
;
A
#
# COMPACT_ATOMS: atom_id res chain seq x y z
N MET A 1 7.82 -14.81 -19.17
CA MET A 1 7.05 -14.54 -17.93
C MET A 1 5.58 -14.37 -18.28
N ASP A 2 4.75 -15.39 -18.09
CA ASP A 2 3.30 -15.21 -18.16
C ASP A 2 2.69 -15.25 -16.75
N LEU A 3 3.09 -14.28 -15.91
CA LEU A 3 2.54 -14.14 -14.55
C LEU A 3 1.16 -13.46 -14.55
N LYS A 4 0.67 -13.04 -15.73
CA LYS A 4 -0.67 -12.47 -15.89
C LYS A 4 -1.74 -13.51 -15.59
N VAL A 5 -1.48 -14.77 -15.92
CA VAL A 5 -2.35 -15.91 -15.57
C VAL A 5 -2.66 -15.93 -14.08
N ILE A 6 -1.65 -15.78 -13.21
CA ILE A 6 -1.82 -15.78 -11.74
C ILE A 6 -2.76 -14.66 -11.28
N SER A 7 -2.62 -13.47 -11.86
CA SER A 7 -3.43 -12.31 -11.50
C SER A 7 -4.87 -12.39 -12.01
N MET A 8 -5.08 -12.83 -13.26
CA MET A 8 -6.41 -12.96 -13.87
C MET A 8 -7.35 -13.85 -13.07
N PHE A 9 -6.82 -14.88 -12.40
CA PHE A 9 -7.64 -15.83 -11.66
C PHE A 9 -8.00 -15.40 -10.25
N ALA A 10 -7.31 -14.39 -9.72
CA ALA A 10 -7.40 -14.02 -8.31
C ALA A 10 -7.87 -12.58 -8.07
N GLY A 11 -7.64 -11.67 -9.02
CA GLY A 11 -8.12 -10.31 -9.00
C GLY A 11 -9.52 -10.17 -9.62
N PHE A 12 -10.22 -9.10 -9.24
CA PHE A 12 -11.49 -8.64 -9.84
C PHE A 12 -11.56 -8.91 -11.34
N GLY A 13 -12.34 -9.93 -11.73
CA GLY A 13 -12.30 -10.48 -13.08
C GLY A 13 -12.61 -11.98 -13.19
N ALA A 14 -13.12 -12.64 -12.13
CA ALA A 14 -14.00 -13.79 -12.35
C ALA A 14 -15.03 -13.35 -13.38
N GLY A 15 -14.97 -13.91 -14.60
CA GLY A 15 -15.40 -13.26 -15.84
C GLY A 15 -16.57 -12.31 -15.66
N GLU A 16 -16.46 -11.11 -16.23
CA GLU A 16 -17.38 -9.95 -16.14
C GLU A 16 -18.86 -10.26 -16.41
N ALA A 17 -19.21 -11.50 -16.74
CA ALA A 17 -20.57 -12.04 -16.84
C ALA A 17 -21.16 -12.59 -15.52
N SER A 18 -20.40 -12.73 -14.43
CA SER A 18 -20.82 -13.50 -13.23
C SER A 18 -21.38 -12.68 -12.06
N LEU A 19 -21.68 -11.38 -12.23
CA LEU A 19 -22.42 -10.62 -11.19
C LEU A 19 -23.81 -11.22 -10.92
N LEU A 20 -24.30 -12.06 -11.82
CA LEU A 20 -25.47 -12.89 -11.67
C LEU A 20 -25.03 -14.34 -11.89
N VAL A 21 -24.77 -15.09 -10.81
CA VAL A 21 -24.54 -16.54 -10.93
C VAL A 21 -25.78 -17.32 -10.54
N ASP A 22 -25.96 -18.38 -11.31
CA ASP A 22 -26.95 -19.44 -11.16
C ASP A 22 -27.06 -19.91 -9.70
N ARG A 23 -28.30 -20.08 -9.24
CA ARG A 23 -28.64 -20.33 -7.83
C ARG A 23 -28.29 -21.74 -7.36
N ALA A 24 -27.75 -22.58 -8.24
CA ALA A 24 -27.44 -23.97 -7.97
C ALA A 24 -26.08 -24.11 -7.26
N GLY A 25 -26.05 -24.88 -6.16
CA GLY A 25 -24.80 -25.31 -5.52
C GLY A 25 -23.95 -26.18 -6.45
N PRO A 26 -22.68 -26.49 -6.10
CA PRO A 26 -21.96 -27.51 -6.85
C PRO A 26 -22.76 -28.80 -6.74
N VAL A 27 -22.93 -29.51 -7.86
CA VAL A 27 -23.64 -30.80 -7.84
C VAL A 27 -22.82 -31.74 -6.96
N VAL A 28 -23.42 -32.20 -5.85
CA VAL A 28 -22.76 -33.18 -4.98
C VAL A 28 -22.50 -34.43 -5.80
N VAL A 29 -21.24 -34.70 -6.08
CA VAL A 29 -20.80 -35.89 -6.80
C VAL A 29 -20.82 -37.06 -5.81
N ARG A 30 -21.68 -38.05 -6.07
CA ARG A 30 -21.82 -39.23 -5.20
C ARG A 30 -20.74 -40.28 -5.42
N GLU A 31 -20.19 -40.35 -6.63
CA GLU A 31 -19.19 -41.36 -6.99
C GLU A 31 -17.80 -40.93 -6.50
N ARG A 32 -17.09 -41.87 -5.86
CA ARG A 32 -15.70 -41.72 -5.45
C ARG A 32 -14.80 -41.74 -6.70
N PRO A 33 -13.95 -40.73 -6.94
CA PRO A 33 -13.00 -40.82 -8.05
C PRO A 33 -11.95 -41.91 -7.78
N ASP A 34 -11.88 -42.94 -8.64
CA ASP A 34 -10.91 -44.04 -8.53
C ASP A 34 -9.45 -43.55 -8.51
N ALA A 35 -9.19 -42.40 -9.16
CA ALA A 35 -7.89 -41.74 -9.17
C ALA A 35 -7.34 -41.42 -7.76
N VAL A 36 -8.22 -41.13 -6.78
CA VAL A 36 -7.81 -40.78 -5.40
C VAL A 36 -7.20 -41.99 -4.68
N LEU A 37 -7.81 -43.17 -4.81
CA LEU A 37 -7.30 -44.40 -4.21
C LEU A 37 -6.02 -44.86 -4.88
N LYS A 38 -6.00 -44.86 -6.22
CA LYS A 38 -4.81 -45.22 -6.99
C LYS A 38 -3.63 -44.33 -6.59
N PHE A 39 -3.86 -43.03 -6.44
CA PHE A 39 -2.85 -42.08 -5.96
C PHE A 39 -2.35 -42.42 -4.55
N ALA A 40 -3.26 -42.75 -3.62
CA ALA A 40 -2.89 -43.13 -2.26
C ALA A 40 -2.08 -44.44 -2.20
N GLU A 41 -2.41 -45.42 -3.04
CA GLU A 41 -1.68 -46.69 -3.15
C GLU A 41 -0.29 -46.50 -3.78
N GLU A 42 -0.20 -45.79 -4.91
CA GLU A 42 1.06 -45.50 -5.63
C GLU A 42 2.07 -44.78 -4.74
N HIS A 43 1.60 -43.86 -3.89
CA HIS A 43 2.44 -43.05 -3.01
C HIS A 43 2.48 -43.55 -1.56
N LYS A 44 1.91 -44.72 -1.27
CA LYS A 44 1.92 -45.37 0.05
C LYS A 44 1.41 -44.45 1.19
N LEU A 45 0.33 -43.71 0.94
CA LEU A 45 -0.22 -42.74 1.88
C LEU A 45 -1.11 -43.42 2.93
N ALA A 46 -0.89 -43.08 4.21
CA ALA A 46 -1.69 -43.59 5.32
C ALA A 46 -3.08 -42.93 5.42
N SER A 47 -3.22 -41.69 4.94
CA SER A 47 -4.48 -40.96 4.86
C SER A 47 -4.47 -39.94 3.71
N ILE A 48 -5.65 -39.46 3.32
CA ILE A 48 -5.80 -38.42 2.29
C ILE A 48 -6.92 -37.44 2.66
N GLN A 49 -6.60 -36.15 2.52
CA GLN A 49 -7.51 -35.04 2.75
C GLN A 49 -8.09 -34.61 1.40
N LEU A 50 -9.40 -34.76 1.20
CA LEU A 50 -10.08 -34.46 -0.06
C LEU A 50 -10.89 -33.16 0.05
N CYS A 51 -10.53 -32.14 -0.73
CA CYS A 51 -11.28 -30.88 -0.84
C CYS A 51 -12.09 -30.87 -2.14
N GLY A 52 -13.43 -30.89 -2.05
CA GLY A 52 -14.33 -30.91 -3.20
C GLY A 52 -15.79 -31.18 -2.85
N ALA A 53 -16.67 -31.22 -3.86
CA ALA A 53 -18.10 -31.46 -3.68
C ALA A 53 -18.45 -32.96 -3.76
N PHE A 54 -17.93 -33.77 -2.82
CA PHE A 54 -18.12 -35.23 -2.81
C PHE A 54 -19.07 -35.68 -1.67
N ALA A 55 -19.77 -36.80 -1.84
CA ALA A 55 -20.55 -37.38 -0.76
C ALA A 55 -19.65 -37.85 0.39
N ALA A 56 -20.04 -37.56 1.63
CA ALA A 56 -19.32 -37.97 2.84
C ALA A 56 -19.55 -39.46 3.10
N MET A 57 -18.74 -40.34 2.49
CA MET A 57 -18.94 -41.79 2.59
C MET A 57 -18.02 -42.42 3.64
N PRO A 58 -18.55 -43.24 4.56
CA PRO A 58 -17.81 -43.92 5.64
C PRO A 58 -17.08 -45.22 5.23
N GLU A 59 -16.82 -45.50 3.94
CA GLU A 59 -16.33 -46.81 3.49
C GLU A 59 -14.79 -47.01 3.56
N ASP A 60 -13.96 -45.96 3.51
CA ASP A 60 -12.50 -46.05 3.70
C ASP A 60 -12.04 -45.07 4.79
N ALA A 61 -11.62 -45.62 5.93
CA ALA A 61 -11.18 -44.85 7.10
C ALA A 61 -9.94 -43.96 6.85
N ARG A 62 -9.24 -44.13 5.73
CA ARG A 62 -8.08 -43.30 5.35
C ARG A 62 -8.46 -41.97 4.72
N MET A 63 -9.70 -41.82 4.24
CA MET A 63 -10.14 -40.60 3.54
C MET A 63 -10.93 -39.67 4.45
N ARG A 64 -10.59 -38.39 4.44
CA ARG A 64 -11.37 -37.34 5.08
C ARG A 64 -11.78 -36.30 4.05
N VAL A 65 -13.09 -36.05 3.93
CA VAL A 65 -13.65 -35.16 2.93
C VAL A 65 -14.03 -33.82 3.56
N PHE A 66 -13.62 -32.73 2.92
CA PHE A 66 -13.99 -31.36 3.25
C PHE A 66 -14.86 -30.80 2.12
N CYS A 67 -16.16 -30.67 2.41
CA CYS A 67 -17.19 -30.16 1.49
C CYS A 67 -17.68 -28.78 1.91
N HIS A 68 -18.18 -28.00 0.95
CA HIS A 68 -18.75 -26.69 1.23
C HIS A 68 -20.25 -26.71 1.61
N ALA A 69 -20.98 -27.80 1.36
CA ALA A 69 -22.46 -27.81 1.42
C ALA A 69 -23.05 -28.11 2.82
N GLU A 70 -24.27 -27.61 3.05
CA GLU A 70 -25.11 -27.60 4.26
C GLU A 70 -25.47 -28.97 4.90
N ALA A 71 -24.75 -30.06 4.60
CA ALA A 71 -25.00 -31.37 5.20
C ALA A 71 -23.96 -31.69 6.28
N THR A 72 -24.43 -31.80 7.53
CA THR A 72 -23.57 -32.10 8.69
C THR A 72 -23.17 -33.59 8.77
N GLY A 73 -21.87 -33.87 8.55
CA GLY A 73 -21.07 -35.06 8.98
C GLY A 73 -20.56 -35.98 7.85
N PRO A 74 -19.45 -36.77 7.99
CA PRO A 74 -18.20 -36.64 8.77
C PRO A 74 -17.00 -36.17 7.90
N GLY A 75 -15.96 -35.42 8.32
CA GLY A 75 -15.58 -34.76 9.59
C GLY A 75 -15.36 -33.24 9.38
N LEU A 76 -16.53 -32.59 9.36
CA LEU A 76 -17.02 -31.24 9.02
C LEU A 76 -16.10 -30.04 8.74
N TRP A 77 -16.45 -29.33 7.66
CA TRP A 77 -15.99 -27.99 7.29
C TRP A 77 -17.09 -26.96 7.54
N SER A 78 -16.82 -25.97 8.39
CA SER A 78 -17.65 -24.77 8.55
C SER A 78 -16.76 -23.63 9.05
N VAL A 79 -16.20 -22.85 8.11
CA VAL A 79 -15.96 -21.43 8.37
C VAL A 79 -16.43 -20.74 7.11
N THR A 80 -17.62 -20.15 7.18
CA THR A 80 -18.23 -19.28 6.17
C THR A 80 -17.15 -18.41 5.50
N GLY A 81 -16.67 -18.89 4.35
CA GLY A 81 -15.58 -18.38 3.50
C GLY A 81 -14.34 -17.79 4.17
N GLY A 82 -13.82 -18.49 5.18
CA GLY A 82 -12.61 -18.11 5.89
C GLY A 82 -11.29 -18.26 5.11
N LEU A 83 -11.10 -19.39 4.42
CA LEU A 83 -9.77 -19.85 4.02
C LEU A 83 -9.09 -19.04 2.92
N ASP A 84 -9.84 -18.26 2.16
CA ASP A 84 -9.37 -17.52 0.99
C ASP A 84 -9.19 -16.01 1.23
N SER A 85 -9.08 -15.63 2.51
CA SER A 85 -9.05 -14.23 2.95
C SER A 85 -7.65 -13.65 3.17
N TRP A 86 -6.61 -14.37 2.76
CA TRP A 86 -5.20 -14.05 3.06
C TRP A 86 -4.83 -13.96 4.54
N GLN A 87 -5.75 -13.99 5.52
CA GLN A 87 -5.46 -13.86 6.96
C GLN A 87 -4.54 -14.93 7.56
N GLY A 88 -4.23 -15.99 6.82
CA GLY A 88 -3.48 -17.16 7.29
C GLY A 88 -4.36 -18.36 7.66
N GLN A 89 -5.67 -18.26 7.45
CA GLN A 89 -6.61 -19.33 7.74
C GLN A 89 -6.36 -20.59 6.88
N ALA A 90 -6.05 -20.42 5.60
CA ALA A 90 -5.63 -21.52 4.72
C ALA A 90 -4.47 -22.33 5.30
N GLU A 91 -3.43 -21.63 5.76
CA GLU A 91 -2.25 -22.25 6.36
C GLU A 91 -2.63 -23.01 7.64
N ALA A 92 -3.39 -22.37 8.52
CA ALA A 92 -3.88 -22.97 9.76
C ALA A 92 -4.66 -24.26 9.48
N PHE A 93 -5.55 -24.24 8.49
CA PHE A 93 -6.34 -25.38 8.07
C PHE A 93 -5.47 -26.52 7.53
N VAL A 94 -4.55 -26.22 6.60
CA VAL A 94 -3.67 -27.23 6.01
C VAL A 94 -2.80 -27.87 7.09
N ARG A 95 -2.20 -27.08 7.98
CA ARG A 95 -1.35 -27.59 9.06
C ARG A 95 -2.12 -28.43 10.08
N ALA A 96 -3.32 -28.01 10.47
CA ALA A 96 -4.16 -28.74 11.41
C ALA A 96 -4.59 -30.14 10.89
N ASN A 97 -4.62 -30.34 9.57
CA ASN A 97 -5.11 -31.58 8.94
C ASN A 97 -4.02 -32.33 8.15
N ALA A 98 -2.78 -31.84 8.13
CA ALA A 98 -1.68 -32.42 7.35
C ALA A 98 -1.31 -33.84 7.78
N GLY A 99 -1.28 -34.12 9.11
CA GLY A 99 -1.02 -35.44 9.69
C GLY A 99 0.04 -36.29 8.96
N GLN A 100 -0.24 -37.59 8.75
CA GLN A 100 0.57 -38.47 7.91
C GLN A 100 0.04 -38.61 6.47
N GLY A 101 -0.92 -37.78 6.07
CA GLY A 101 -1.58 -37.86 4.77
C GLY A 101 -1.09 -36.86 3.74
N SER A 102 -1.67 -36.90 2.55
CA SER A 102 -1.53 -35.83 1.55
C SER A 102 -2.89 -35.28 1.11
N TRP A 103 -2.89 -34.40 0.11
CA TRP A 103 -4.05 -33.65 -0.34
C TRP A 103 -4.51 -34.09 -1.73
N ALA A 104 -5.83 -34.22 -1.88
CA ALA A 104 -6.52 -34.26 -3.16
C ALA A 104 -7.45 -33.04 -3.26
N ILE A 105 -7.25 -32.20 -4.27
CA ILE A 105 -7.90 -30.90 -4.38
C ILE A 105 -8.60 -30.82 -5.72
N SER A 106 -9.90 -30.54 -5.70
CA SER A 106 -10.67 -30.42 -6.92
C SER A 106 -10.68 -28.99 -7.48
N ALA A 107 -10.84 -28.89 -8.79
CA ALA A 107 -11.00 -27.64 -9.53
C ALA A 107 -12.24 -26.88 -9.04
N GLY A 108 -13.36 -27.59 -8.79
CA GLY A 108 -14.57 -27.00 -8.26
C GLY A 108 -14.37 -26.34 -6.90
N PHE A 109 -13.58 -26.95 -6.00
CA PHE A 109 -13.25 -26.38 -4.70
C PHE A 109 -12.48 -25.06 -4.83
N LEU A 110 -11.39 -25.05 -5.59
CA LEU A 110 -10.58 -23.84 -5.75
C LEU A 110 -11.34 -22.74 -6.50
N ALA A 111 -12.20 -23.11 -7.45
CA ALA A 111 -13.07 -22.19 -8.17
C ALA A 111 -14.12 -21.52 -7.27
N ASP A 112 -14.47 -22.17 -6.15
CA ASP A 112 -15.36 -21.64 -5.12
C ASP A 112 -14.69 -20.69 -4.13
N LEU A 113 -13.36 -20.62 -4.12
CA LEU A 113 -12.64 -19.68 -3.25
C LEU A 113 -12.69 -18.25 -3.81
N ALA A 114 -12.86 -17.23 -2.97
CA ALA A 114 -12.75 -15.82 -3.31
C ALA A 114 -11.38 -15.52 -3.94
N ASP A 115 -10.32 -16.14 -3.42
CA ASP A 115 -8.98 -16.16 -3.98
C ASP A 115 -8.34 -17.54 -3.71
N PRO A 116 -7.96 -18.32 -4.73
CA PRO A 116 -7.33 -19.63 -4.52
C PRO A 116 -5.85 -19.55 -4.11
N ARG A 117 -5.19 -18.40 -4.27
CA ARG A 117 -3.74 -18.22 -4.00
C ARG A 117 -3.35 -18.52 -2.54
N PRO A 118 -4.07 -18.07 -1.49
CA PRO A 118 -3.74 -18.39 -0.10
C PRO A 118 -3.75 -19.89 0.19
N PHE A 119 -4.75 -20.61 -0.32
CA PHE A 119 -4.85 -22.05 -0.15
C PHE A 119 -3.73 -22.78 -0.87
N LEU A 120 -3.47 -22.42 -2.13
CA LEU A 120 -2.36 -23.00 -2.89
C LEU A 120 -0.99 -22.64 -2.31
N LEU A 121 -0.81 -21.45 -1.74
CA LEU A 121 0.41 -21.10 -1.03
C LEU A 121 0.65 -22.03 0.18
N ALA A 122 -0.41 -22.34 0.94
CA ALA A 122 -0.32 -23.29 2.05
C ALA A 122 0.02 -24.71 1.59
N ILE A 123 -0.61 -25.16 0.50
CA ILE A 123 -0.27 -26.46 -0.11
C ILE A 123 1.17 -26.46 -0.64
N LYS A 124 1.64 -25.36 -1.24
CA LYS A 124 3.02 -25.22 -1.72
C LYS A 124 4.02 -25.36 -0.57
N ARG A 125 3.82 -24.62 0.53
CA ARG A 125 4.65 -24.72 1.74
C ARG A 125 4.63 -26.15 2.29
N PHE A 126 3.45 -26.76 2.42
CA PHE A 126 3.31 -28.16 2.86
C PHE A 126 4.11 -29.14 1.98
N CYS A 127 4.02 -29.03 0.66
CA CYS A 127 4.75 -29.92 -0.25
C CYS A 127 6.27 -29.72 -0.13
N LEU A 128 6.74 -28.46 -0.06
CA LEU A 128 8.16 -28.16 0.12
C LEU A 128 8.71 -28.62 1.48
N GLU A 129 7.92 -28.52 2.55
CA GLU A 129 8.29 -28.96 3.90
C GLU A 129 8.31 -30.49 4.05
N THR A 130 7.36 -31.19 3.43
CA THR A 130 7.14 -32.64 3.67
C THR A 130 7.64 -33.54 2.54
N GLY A 131 7.90 -32.99 1.35
CA GLY A 131 8.18 -33.74 0.13
C GLY A 131 7.00 -34.56 -0.41
N ARG A 132 5.80 -34.39 0.14
CA ARG A 132 4.61 -35.17 -0.26
C ARG A 132 4.00 -34.65 -1.57
N PRO A 133 3.51 -35.54 -2.43
CA PRO A 133 2.83 -35.17 -3.68
C PRO A 133 1.42 -34.66 -3.41
N VAL A 134 0.88 -33.81 -4.27
CA VAL A 134 -0.53 -33.37 -4.23
C VAL A 134 -1.26 -33.83 -5.50
N LEU A 135 -2.50 -34.28 -5.35
CA LEU A 135 -3.38 -34.65 -6.45
C LEU A 135 -4.36 -33.51 -6.75
N PHE A 136 -4.37 -33.04 -7.99
CA PHE A 136 -5.37 -32.10 -8.51
C PHE A 136 -6.36 -32.83 -9.41
N LEU A 137 -7.65 -32.56 -9.20
CA LEU A 137 -8.75 -33.18 -9.95
C LEU A 137 -9.51 -32.10 -10.72
N HIS A 138 -9.70 -32.28 -12.02
CA HIS A 138 -10.62 -31.47 -12.82
C HIS A 138 -11.68 -32.41 -13.40
N GLY A 139 -12.97 -32.17 -13.19
CA GLY A 139 -14.00 -33.14 -13.57
C GLY A 139 -15.43 -32.65 -13.37
N ALA A 140 -16.33 -33.56 -12.96
CA ALA A 140 -17.77 -33.32 -12.86
C ALA A 140 -18.18 -32.33 -11.75
N ASP A 141 -17.26 -31.96 -10.84
CA ASP A 141 -17.50 -30.96 -9.81
C ASP A 141 -17.15 -29.56 -10.32
N GLU A 142 -18.14 -28.87 -10.87
CA GLU A 142 -17.97 -27.48 -11.29
C GLU A 142 -18.06 -26.52 -10.08
N GLY A 143 -17.20 -25.51 -10.08
CA GLY A 143 -17.30 -24.42 -9.11
C GLY A 143 -18.58 -23.61 -9.35
N ARG A 144 -19.17 -23.11 -8.27
CA ARG A 144 -20.29 -22.17 -8.30
C ARG A 144 -19.87 -20.82 -8.83
N PHE A 145 -18.68 -20.32 -8.47
CA PHE A 145 -18.34 -18.91 -8.73
C PHE A 145 -17.44 -18.72 -9.95
N ARG A 146 -16.71 -19.77 -10.31
CA ARG A 146 -15.90 -19.80 -11.53
C ARG A 146 -16.01 -21.18 -12.14
N LYS A 147 -15.89 -21.26 -13.46
CA LYS A 147 -15.73 -22.51 -14.20
C LYS A 147 -14.39 -22.48 -14.92
N TRP A 148 -13.66 -23.58 -14.84
CA TRP A 148 -12.40 -23.74 -15.58
C TRP A 148 -12.53 -24.85 -16.59
N THR A 149 -11.95 -24.65 -17.77
CA THR A 149 -11.56 -25.78 -18.62
C THR A 149 -10.35 -26.49 -18.02
N SER A 150 -10.16 -27.77 -18.33
CA SER A 150 -8.99 -28.54 -17.87
C SER A 150 -7.68 -27.85 -18.25
N ALA A 151 -7.60 -27.24 -19.43
CA ALA A 151 -6.42 -26.51 -19.91
C ALA A 151 -6.14 -25.24 -19.11
N GLN A 152 -7.17 -24.42 -18.83
CA GLN A 152 -7.02 -23.22 -18.01
C GLN A 152 -6.57 -23.56 -16.58
N PHE A 153 -7.14 -24.62 -16.01
CA PHE A 153 -6.77 -25.09 -14.67
C PHE A 153 -5.32 -25.58 -14.62
N GLY A 154 -4.91 -26.40 -15.60
CA GLY A 154 -3.53 -26.86 -15.72
C GLY A 154 -2.53 -25.70 -15.86
N ALA A 155 -2.80 -24.76 -16.77
CA ALA A 155 -1.94 -23.60 -16.99
C ALA A 155 -1.79 -22.72 -15.74
N PHE A 156 -2.85 -22.56 -14.94
CA PHE A 156 -2.79 -21.85 -13.67
C PHE A 156 -1.89 -22.56 -12.66
N LEU A 157 -2.03 -23.88 -12.51
CA LEU A 157 -1.18 -24.69 -11.64
C LEU A 157 0.29 -24.64 -12.07
N ASP A 158 0.57 -24.77 -13.37
CA ASP A 158 1.91 -24.65 -13.95
C ASP A 158 2.54 -23.28 -13.65
N ALA A 159 1.83 -22.18 -13.91
CA ALA A 159 2.31 -20.83 -13.61
C ALA A 159 2.63 -20.66 -12.11
N GLY A 160 1.84 -21.30 -11.24
CA GLY A 160 2.04 -21.31 -9.79
C GLY A 160 3.18 -22.21 -9.28
N GLY A 161 3.83 -22.99 -10.15
CA GLY A 161 4.91 -23.91 -9.80
C GLY A 161 4.47 -25.31 -9.39
N PHE A 162 3.22 -25.68 -9.70
CA PHE A 162 2.69 -27.04 -9.51
C PHE A 162 2.82 -27.87 -10.80
N ALA A 163 4.06 -28.06 -11.25
CA ALA A 163 4.36 -28.84 -12.45
C ALA A 163 3.84 -30.29 -12.31
N ALA A 164 3.20 -30.81 -13.36
CA ALA A 164 2.69 -32.17 -13.37
C ALA A 164 3.83 -33.18 -13.43
N SER A 165 3.88 -34.13 -12.50
CA SER A 165 4.70 -35.35 -12.63
C SER A 165 4.00 -36.40 -13.48
N SER A 166 2.67 -36.44 -13.44
CA SER A 166 1.83 -37.29 -14.28
C SER A 166 0.44 -36.70 -14.43
N GLU A 167 -0.19 -36.88 -15.59
CA GLU A 167 -1.56 -36.46 -15.86
C GLU A 167 -2.29 -37.57 -16.61
N ASN A 168 -3.44 -37.99 -16.11
CA ASN A 168 -4.24 -39.07 -16.67
C ASN A 168 -5.71 -38.66 -16.79
N ARG A 169 -6.33 -38.95 -17.93
CA ARG A 169 -7.74 -38.68 -18.16
C ARG A 169 -8.55 -39.97 -18.08
N GLN A 170 -9.59 -39.97 -17.25
CA GLN A 170 -10.55 -41.08 -17.09
C GLN A 170 -11.96 -40.52 -17.26
N GLY A 171 -12.59 -40.82 -18.39
CA GLY A 171 -13.89 -40.25 -18.76
C GLY A 171 -13.85 -38.72 -18.85
N THR A 172 -14.67 -38.06 -18.02
CA THR A 172 -14.75 -36.59 -17.90
C THR A 172 -13.80 -36.01 -16.86
N THR A 173 -13.07 -36.84 -16.10
CA THR A 173 -12.17 -36.41 -15.04
C THR A 173 -10.71 -36.49 -15.49
N THR A 174 -9.95 -35.41 -15.28
CA THR A 174 -8.51 -35.33 -15.42
C THR A 174 -7.87 -35.32 -14.03
N ALA A 175 -6.97 -36.28 -13.78
CA ALA A 175 -6.21 -36.40 -12.54
C ALA A 175 -4.75 -36.01 -12.79
N ARG A 176 -4.27 -35.00 -12.08
CA ARG A 176 -2.94 -34.42 -12.23
C ARG A 176 -2.18 -34.49 -10.91
N VAL A 177 -1.07 -35.22 -10.89
CA VAL A 177 -0.19 -35.30 -9.71
C VAL A 177 0.91 -34.26 -9.86
N ALA A 178 1.15 -33.48 -8.79
CA ALA A 178 2.26 -32.54 -8.72
C ALA A 178 3.19 -32.88 -7.55
N VAL A 179 4.50 -32.82 -7.80
CA VAL A 179 5.55 -33.02 -6.80
C VAL A 179 6.41 -31.77 -6.77
N LEU A 180 6.49 -31.11 -5.62
CA LEU A 180 7.29 -29.90 -5.44
C LEU A 180 8.51 -30.25 -4.60
N SER A 181 9.68 -30.24 -5.22
CA SER A 181 10.96 -30.26 -4.52
C SER A 181 11.58 -28.86 -4.51
N GLU A 182 12.45 -28.58 -3.55
CA GLU A 182 13.19 -27.31 -3.49
C GLU A 182 13.95 -27.03 -4.78
N THR A 183 14.65 -28.04 -5.32
CA THR A 183 15.36 -27.95 -6.61
C THR A 183 14.41 -27.67 -7.76
N GLY A 184 13.31 -28.42 -7.86
CA GLY A 184 12.33 -28.22 -8.94
C GLY A 184 11.66 -26.85 -8.90
N TYR A 185 11.41 -26.31 -7.70
CA TYR A 185 10.84 -24.97 -7.56
C TYR A 185 11.86 -23.87 -7.91
N ARG A 186 13.14 -24.06 -7.59
CA ARG A 186 14.23 -23.16 -8.04
C ARG A 186 14.36 -23.14 -9.57
N ASP A 187 14.23 -24.31 -10.21
CA ASP A 187 14.25 -24.43 -11.66
C ASP A 187 13.03 -23.74 -12.28
N HIS A 188 11.85 -23.87 -11.66
CA HIS A 188 10.64 -23.15 -12.07
C HIS A 188 10.83 -21.63 -12.04
N LEU A 189 11.35 -21.08 -10.94
CA LEU A 189 11.65 -19.65 -10.83
C LEU A 189 12.67 -19.20 -11.89
N THR A 190 13.68 -20.02 -12.16
CA THR A 190 14.68 -19.77 -13.21
C THR A 190 14.04 -19.77 -14.60
N GLY A 191 13.13 -20.71 -14.89
CA GLY A 191 12.33 -20.73 -16.13
C GLY A 191 11.43 -19.51 -16.31
N LEU A 192 11.01 -18.89 -15.20
CA LEU A 192 10.32 -17.61 -15.21
C LEU A 192 11.26 -16.41 -15.38
N GLY A 193 12.58 -16.60 -15.37
CA GLY A 193 13.58 -15.52 -15.51
C GLY A 193 13.99 -14.88 -14.18
N PHE A 194 13.75 -15.55 -13.05
CA PHE A 194 14.19 -15.11 -11.73
C PHE A 194 15.43 -15.89 -11.26
N SER A 195 16.12 -15.36 -10.25
CA SER A 195 17.22 -16.07 -9.58
C SER A 195 16.67 -17.24 -8.77
N ALA A 196 17.35 -18.40 -8.82
CA ALA A 196 17.07 -19.55 -7.97
C ALA A 196 17.09 -19.21 -6.47
N GLY A 197 17.85 -18.18 -6.07
CA GLY A 197 17.89 -17.70 -4.68
C GLY A 197 16.55 -17.15 -4.17
N LEU A 198 15.63 -16.75 -5.05
CA LEU A 198 14.31 -16.25 -4.62
C LEU A 198 13.46 -17.31 -3.93
N ALA A 199 13.75 -18.60 -4.12
CA ALA A 199 13.02 -19.67 -3.45
C ALA A 199 13.03 -19.54 -1.91
N CYS A 200 14.11 -19.00 -1.34
CA CYS A 200 14.27 -18.73 0.09
C CYS A 200 14.20 -17.24 0.45
N SER A 201 13.59 -16.42 -0.42
CA SER A 201 13.39 -14.99 -0.15
C SER A 201 12.37 -14.80 0.98
N ASP A 202 12.82 -14.16 2.04
CA ASP A 202 12.06 -13.93 3.28
C ASP A 202 11.70 -12.45 3.51
N LEU A 203 12.29 -11.54 2.72
CA LEU A 203 12.10 -10.09 2.75
C LEU A 203 11.83 -9.56 1.34
N LEU A 204 10.72 -8.84 1.23
CA LEU A 204 10.34 -8.07 0.05
C LEU A 204 10.42 -6.57 0.35
N LEU A 205 11.20 -5.84 -0.45
CA LEU A 205 11.22 -4.38 -0.44
C LEU A 205 10.18 -3.83 -1.42
N VAL A 206 9.27 -2.97 -0.96
CA VAL A 206 8.30 -2.28 -1.80
C VAL A 206 8.73 -0.82 -1.93
N THR A 207 9.19 -0.44 -3.12
CA THR A 207 9.88 0.83 -3.36
C THR A 207 9.55 1.44 -4.72
N THR A 208 9.68 2.76 -4.84
CA THR A 208 9.64 3.50 -6.12
C THR A 208 11.03 3.89 -6.62
N GLU A 209 12.09 3.45 -5.95
CA GLU A 209 13.48 3.76 -6.32
C GLU A 209 14.40 2.55 -6.19
N ASP A 210 15.23 2.36 -7.21
CA ASP A 210 16.23 1.30 -7.28
C ASP A 210 17.39 1.74 -8.18
N ALA A 211 18.56 1.97 -7.57
CA ALA A 211 19.73 2.47 -8.28
C ALA A 211 20.33 1.44 -9.25
N SER A 212 20.03 0.15 -9.10
CA SER A 212 20.46 -0.88 -10.07
C SER A 212 19.64 -0.84 -11.37
N ILE A 213 18.51 -0.13 -11.38
CA ILE A 213 17.61 -0.02 -12.53
C ILE A 213 17.70 1.36 -13.17
N ARG A 214 17.69 2.43 -12.37
CA ARG A 214 17.86 3.80 -12.86
C ARG A 214 18.54 4.71 -11.81
N PRO A 215 19.32 5.72 -12.24
CA PRO A 215 19.91 6.68 -11.31
C PRO A 215 18.83 7.36 -10.45
N THR A 216 18.91 7.15 -9.13
CA THR A 216 17.91 7.56 -8.13
C THR A 216 18.61 8.10 -6.87
N GLY A 217 17.83 8.57 -5.88
CA GLY A 217 18.37 9.17 -4.66
C GLY A 217 18.77 8.14 -3.61
N GLY A 218 18.78 8.57 -2.34
CA GLY A 218 19.18 7.72 -1.22
C GLY A 218 18.35 6.44 -1.05
N ILE A 219 17.05 6.47 -1.43
CA ILE A 219 16.19 5.28 -1.41
C ILE A 219 16.70 4.25 -2.42
N GLY A 220 16.98 4.68 -3.66
CA GLY A 220 17.52 3.78 -4.69
C GLY A 220 18.89 3.23 -4.33
N THR A 221 19.77 4.04 -3.73
CA THR A 221 21.07 3.60 -3.20
C THR A 221 20.89 2.55 -2.10
N TYR A 222 19.94 2.76 -1.17
CA TYR A 222 19.61 1.76 -0.15
C TYR A 222 19.18 0.43 -0.79
N THR A 223 18.23 0.45 -1.73
CA THR A 223 17.76 -0.74 -2.46
C THR A 223 18.90 -1.50 -3.16
N SER A 224 19.84 -0.78 -3.77
CA SER A 224 21.01 -1.40 -4.41
C SER A 224 21.98 -2.02 -3.39
N ASN A 225 22.28 -1.30 -2.30
CA ASN A 225 23.21 -1.76 -1.27
C ASN A 225 22.71 -3.00 -0.54
N ILE A 226 21.43 -3.03 -0.15
CA ILE A 226 20.87 -4.20 0.53
C ILE A 226 20.82 -5.42 -0.39
N LYS A 227 20.57 -5.25 -1.69
CA LYS A 227 20.68 -6.33 -2.69
C LYS A 227 22.10 -6.86 -2.87
N ALA A 228 23.12 -6.03 -2.65
CA ALA A 228 24.53 -6.47 -2.68
C ALA A 228 24.91 -7.25 -1.41
N ILE A 229 24.34 -6.86 -0.27
CA ILE A 229 24.67 -7.42 1.05
C ILE A 229 23.90 -8.69 1.38
N ASP A 230 22.65 -8.79 0.94
CA ASP A 230 21.79 -9.93 1.23
C ASP A 230 21.19 -10.55 -0.06
N PRO A 231 21.58 -11.78 -0.42
CA PRO A 231 21.08 -12.44 -1.62
C PRO A 231 19.62 -12.87 -1.53
N LYS A 232 19.02 -12.95 -0.34
CA LYS A 232 17.62 -13.36 -0.12
C LYS A 232 16.62 -12.23 -0.34
N VAL A 233 17.09 -10.99 -0.51
CA VAL A 233 16.20 -9.83 -0.69
C VAL A 233 15.58 -9.82 -2.08
N SER A 234 14.26 -9.70 -2.11
CA SER A 234 13.47 -9.43 -3.31
C SER A 234 12.93 -8.01 -3.30
N VAL A 235 12.59 -7.48 -4.47
CA VAL A 235 12.10 -6.10 -4.62
C VAL A 235 10.84 -6.07 -5.46
N LEU A 236 9.78 -5.41 -5.01
CA LEU A 236 8.67 -4.97 -5.84
C LEU A 236 8.89 -3.49 -6.20
N PHE A 237 9.38 -3.26 -7.41
CA PHE A 237 9.65 -1.91 -7.90
C PHE A 237 8.38 -1.31 -8.53
N CYS A 238 7.76 -0.39 -7.79
CA CYS A 238 6.44 0.18 -8.03
C CYS A 238 6.42 1.24 -9.14
N ASP A 239 6.95 0.91 -10.32
CA ASP A 239 6.84 1.73 -11.52
C ASP A 239 6.05 1.00 -12.60
N ILE A 240 4.78 1.40 -12.74
CA ILE A 240 3.83 0.78 -13.68
C ILE A 240 4.15 1.08 -15.15
N ASP A 241 5.03 2.05 -15.42
CA ASP A 241 5.37 2.45 -16.78
C ASP A 241 6.54 1.64 -17.37
N LEU A 242 7.30 0.93 -16.52
CA LEU A 242 8.51 0.23 -16.94
C LEU A 242 8.21 -1.09 -17.68
N PRO A 243 8.90 -1.36 -18.80
CA PRO A 243 8.88 -2.67 -19.44
C PRO A 243 9.42 -3.77 -18.53
N VAL A 244 8.87 -4.98 -18.64
CA VAL A 244 9.32 -6.16 -17.87
C VAL A 244 10.82 -6.45 -18.06
N ALA A 245 11.36 -6.24 -19.26
CA ALA A 245 12.76 -6.47 -19.60
C ALA A 245 13.77 -5.56 -18.86
N THR A 246 13.28 -4.55 -18.13
CA THR A 246 14.12 -3.65 -17.33
C THR A 246 14.61 -4.31 -16.03
N ALA A 247 13.85 -5.25 -15.46
CA ALA A 247 14.24 -5.98 -14.24
C ALA A 247 15.16 -7.16 -14.57
N LYS A 248 16.45 -6.89 -14.79
CA LYS A 248 17.45 -7.89 -15.24
C LYS A 248 18.17 -8.65 -14.13
N ASP A 249 18.02 -8.23 -12.88
CA ASP A 249 18.75 -8.79 -11.73
C ASP A 249 18.15 -10.12 -11.22
N GLY A 250 17.05 -10.58 -11.81
CA GLY A 250 16.33 -11.80 -11.41
C GLY A 250 15.73 -11.75 -10.00
N ARG A 251 15.72 -10.58 -9.35
CA ARG A 251 15.24 -10.39 -7.97
C ARG A 251 14.18 -9.29 -7.84
N THR A 252 14.00 -8.50 -8.90
CA THR A 252 13.03 -7.41 -8.96
C THR A 252 11.77 -7.79 -9.73
N PHE A 253 10.62 -7.61 -9.09
CA PHE A 253 9.29 -7.71 -9.66
C PHE A 253 8.81 -6.34 -10.15
N LEU A 254 8.14 -6.31 -11.30
CA LEU A 254 7.48 -5.12 -11.85
C LEU A 254 5.97 -5.37 -11.97
N PRO A 255 5.10 -4.40 -11.66
CA PRO A 255 3.64 -4.56 -11.73
C PRO A 255 3.14 -5.11 -13.08
N ARG A 256 3.78 -4.72 -14.20
CA ARG A 256 3.42 -5.19 -15.55
C ARG A 256 3.59 -6.69 -15.76
N MET A 257 4.38 -7.36 -14.91
CA MET A 257 4.49 -8.82 -14.95
C MET A 257 3.15 -9.48 -14.61
N PHE A 258 2.35 -8.85 -13.75
CA PHE A 258 1.10 -9.40 -13.23
C PHE A 258 -0.15 -8.92 -13.98
N GLY A 259 -0.07 -7.94 -14.86
CA GLY A 259 -1.25 -7.49 -15.62
C GLY A 259 -1.11 -6.08 -16.17
N GLU A 260 -2.12 -5.66 -16.93
CA GLU A 260 -2.25 -4.26 -17.30
C GLU A 260 -2.57 -3.42 -16.07
N GLN A 261 -1.94 -2.25 -16.01
CA GLN A 261 -2.10 -1.32 -14.89
C GLN A 261 -2.90 -0.11 -15.37
N GLY A 262 -3.84 0.37 -14.55
CA GLY A 262 -4.51 1.65 -14.76
C GLY A 262 -3.57 2.84 -14.52
N SER A 263 -4.11 4.04 -14.27
CA SER A 263 -3.28 5.18 -13.83
C SER A 263 -2.54 4.91 -12.51
N LYS A 264 -1.49 5.71 -12.26
CA LYS A 264 -0.73 5.69 -10.99
C LYS A 264 -1.62 5.86 -9.76
N GLU A 265 -2.62 6.72 -9.84
CA GLU A 265 -3.61 6.91 -8.77
C GLU A 265 -4.45 5.64 -8.55
N CYS A 266 -4.89 4.95 -9.62
CA CYS A 266 -5.55 3.65 -9.49
C CYS A 266 -4.64 2.57 -8.91
N PHE A 267 -3.35 2.63 -9.19
CA PHE A 267 -2.38 1.68 -8.68
C PHE A 267 -2.13 1.85 -7.17
N PHE A 268 -1.81 3.07 -6.72
CA PHE A 268 -1.43 3.36 -5.34
C PHE A 268 -2.63 3.59 -4.40
N ASP A 269 -3.65 4.34 -4.84
CA ASP A 269 -4.81 4.63 -4.00
C ASP A 269 -5.95 3.61 -4.15
N GLY A 270 -5.85 2.72 -5.16
CA GLY A 270 -6.78 1.62 -5.43
C GLY A 270 -6.24 0.26 -5.00
N LEU A 271 -6.39 -0.76 -5.86
CA LEU A 271 -6.03 -2.16 -5.56
C LEU A 271 -4.77 -2.68 -6.27
N GLY A 272 -4.21 -1.91 -7.22
CA GLY A 272 -3.16 -2.40 -8.11
C GLY A 272 -1.88 -2.86 -7.39
N LEU A 273 -1.44 -2.09 -6.38
CA LEU A 273 -0.29 -2.47 -5.58
C LEU A 273 -0.57 -3.71 -4.71
N LEU A 274 -1.76 -3.84 -4.15
CA LEU A 274 -2.17 -5.01 -3.37
C LEU A 274 -2.22 -6.27 -4.22
N GLU A 275 -2.78 -6.21 -5.43
CA GLU A 275 -2.79 -7.37 -6.34
C GLU A 275 -1.39 -7.79 -6.77
N SER A 276 -0.48 -6.83 -6.99
CA SER A 276 0.93 -7.12 -7.24
C SER A 276 1.56 -7.84 -6.04
N LEU A 277 1.28 -7.37 -4.82
CA LEU A 277 1.77 -7.99 -3.59
C LEU A 277 1.21 -9.41 -3.40
N TYR A 278 -0.07 -9.66 -3.62
CA TYR A 278 -0.66 -11.01 -3.54
C TYR A 278 -0.02 -11.99 -4.53
N CYS A 279 0.31 -11.54 -5.74
CA CYS A 279 1.04 -12.37 -6.70
C CYS A 279 2.46 -12.71 -6.21
N VAL A 280 3.18 -11.74 -5.62
CA VAL A 280 4.51 -11.98 -5.04
C VAL A 280 4.42 -12.93 -3.84
N LEU A 281 3.46 -12.73 -2.94
CA LEU A 281 3.22 -13.63 -1.78
C LEU A 281 2.96 -15.07 -2.24
N PHE A 282 2.23 -15.26 -3.34
CA PHE A 282 1.99 -16.60 -3.89
C PHE A 282 3.25 -17.24 -4.50
N LEU A 283 4.15 -16.43 -5.07
CA LEU A 283 5.39 -16.89 -5.70
C LEU A 283 6.52 -17.14 -4.68
N LEU A 284 6.52 -16.45 -3.54
CA LEU A 284 7.58 -16.52 -2.54
C LEU A 284 7.07 -17.27 -1.28
N PRO A 285 7.27 -18.60 -1.20
CA PRO A 285 6.75 -19.40 -0.09
C PRO A 285 7.42 -19.09 1.26
N ASP A 286 8.59 -18.48 1.30
CA ASP A 286 9.28 -18.14 2.56
C ASP A 286 9.16 -16.67 2.94
N LEU A 287 8.43 -15.86 2.15
CA LEU A 287 8.26 -14.44 2.43
C LEU A 287 7.56 -14.28 3.78
N VAL A 288 8.13 -13.48 4.68
CA VAL A 288 7.59 -13.20 6.03
C VAL A 288 7.68 -11.73 6.42
N VAL A 289 8.51 -10.93 5.74
CA VAL A 289 8.61 -9.48 5.94
C VAL A 289 8.35 -8.73 4.63
N VAL A 290 7.48 -7.72 4.70
CA VAL A 290 7.36 -6.69 3.69
C VAL A 290 7.84 -5.37 4.29
N GLU A 291 8.89 -4.81 3.71
CA GLU A 291 9.39 -3.50 4.07
C GLU A 291 8.98 -2.47 3.01
N ILE A 292 8.46 -1.33 3.45
CA ILE A 292 7.93 -0.30 2.54
C ILE A 292 8.58 1.04 2.87
N GLN A 293 8.96 1.79 1.84
CA GLN A 293 9.37 3.19 2.02
C GLN A 293 8.19 4.06 2.50
N ASP A 294 8.49 5.08 3.31
CA ASP A 294 7.54 6.15 3.67
C ASP A 294 7.29 7.13 2.52
N TYR A 295 8.29 7.35 1.66
CA TYR A 295 8.24 8.33 0.59
C TYR A 295 7.02 8.11 -0.34
N LYS A 296 6.25 9.19 -0.54
CA LYS A 296 4.98 9.23 -1.28
C LYS A 296 3.85 8.40 -0.66
N SER A 297 4.04 7.89 0.55
CA SER A 297 3.06 7.09 1.29
C SER A 297 2.54 5.87 0.52
N ILE A 298 3.36 5.28 -0.35
CA ILE A 298 2.93 4.22 -1.29
C ILE A 298 2.38 2.99 -0.57
N GLY A 299 2.81 2.75 0.67
CA GLY A 299 2.38 1.63 1.50
C GLY A 299 1.01 1.81 2.16
N PHE A 300 0.34 2.95 2.02
CA PHE A 300 -0.86 3.28 2.79
C PHE A 300 -1.92 2.18 2.71
N ARG A 301 -2.23 1.72 1.49
CA ARG A 301 -3.19 0.63 1.28
C ARG A 301 -2.70 -0.73 1.74
N ILE A 302 -1.38 -0.97 1.79
CA ILE A 302 -0.80 -2.22 2.33
C ILE A 302 -0.97 -2.27 3.85
N VAL A 303 -0.64 -1.19 4.57
CA VAL A 303 -0.86 -1.12 6.02
C VAL A 303 -2.35 -1.16 6.35
N GLN A 304 -3.19 -0.48 5.59
CA GLN A 304 -4.64 -0.58 5.73
C GLN A 304 -5.13 -2.02 5.51
N ALA A 305 -4.65 -2.71 4.48
CA ALA A 305 -4.96 -4.10 4.21
C ALA A 305 -4.52 -5.03 5.35
N LYS A 306 -3.34 -4.81 5.94
CA LYS A 306 -2.88 -5.56 7.13
C LYS A 306 -3.86 -5.40 8.29
N ARG A 307 -4.27 -4.17 8.60
CA ARG A 307 -5.16 -3.87 9.74
C ARG A 307 -6.61 -4.29 9.54
N THR A 308 -7.08 -4.39 8.29
CA THR A 308 -8.41 -4.92 7.99
C THR A 308 -8.40 -6.42 7.67
N GLY A 309 -7.28 -7.12 7.91
CA GLY A 309 -7.19 -8.56 7.71
C GLY A 309 -7.31 -9.01 6.25
N CYS A 310 -6.85 -8.19 5.31
CA CYS A 310 -6.69 -8.55 3.89
C CYS A 310 -5.29 -9.10 3.58
N LEU A 311 -4.35 -9.04 4.52
CA LEU A 311 -3.03 -9.64 4.42
C LEU A 311 -2.84 -10.71 5.49
N PRO A 312 -1.87 -11.62 5.33
CA PRO A 312 -1.63 -12.63 6.34
C PRO A 312 -1.23 -12.10 7.71
N ALA A 313 -1.79 -12.70 8.76
CA ALA A 313 -1.47 -12.36 10.14
C ALA A 313 0.02 -12.54 10.43
N TRP A 314 0.63 -13.56 9.83
CA TRP A 314 2.05 -13.88 9.94
C TRP A 314 3.01 -12.93 9.21
N LEU A 315 2.52 -12.14 8.25
CA LEU A 315 3.37 -11.26 7.44
C LEU A 315 3.68 -9.98 8.20
N ASN A 316 4.92 -9.73 8.58
CA ASN A 316 5.32 -8.48 9.24
C ASN A 316 5.40 -7.35 8.20
N VAL A 317 4.59 -6.30 8.37
CA VAL A 317 4.61 -5.11 7.50
C VAL A 317 5.32 -3.97 8.24
N ARG A 318 6.54 -3.67 7.82
CA ARG A 318 7.36 -2.61 8.42
C ARG A 318 7.61 -1.44 7.48
N ILE A 319 7.75 -0.24 8.05
CA ILE A 319 8.07 0.97 7.31
C ILE A 319 9.53 1.34 7.56
N PHE A 320 10.30 1.48 6.50
CA PHE A 320 11.63 2.08 6.57
C PHE A 320 11.55 3.54 6.15
N MET A 321 11.83 4.44 7.10
CA MET A 321 11.69 5.87 6.94
C MET A 321 12.87 6.44 6.18
N HIS A 322 12.61 7.12 5.07
CA HIS A 322 13.61 7.80 4.26
C HIS A 322 13.39 9.31 4.20
N GLY A 323 12.17 9.77 4.45
CA GLY A 323 11.81 11.18 4.39
C GLY A 323 10.37 11.38 3.96
N SER A 324 9.48 11.50 4.95
CA SER A 324 8.08 11.93 4.75
C SER A 324 8.00 13.31 4.10
N ILE A 325 6.80 13.71 3.69
CA ILE A 325 6.58 15.07 3.15
C ILE A 325 7.03 16.15 4.13
N ASP A 326 6.83 15.93 5.43
CA ASP A 326 7.17 16.91 6.47
C ASP A 326 8.67 17.01 6.72
N TYR A 327 9.40 15.90 6.59
CA TYR A 327 10.86 15.94 6.55
C TYR A 327 11.37 16.82 5.39
N VAL A 328 10.80 16.64 4.19
CA VAL A 328 11.20 17.42 3.00
C VAL A 328 10.87 18.91 3.18
N LYS A 329 9.71 19.22 3.73
CA LYS A 329 9.27 20.59 3.99
C LYS A 329 10.11 21.25 5.09
N TYR A 330 10.40 20.55 6.17
CA TYR A 330 11.29 21.04 7.22
C TYR A 330 12.66 21.45 6.68
N GLY A 331 13.20 20.67 5.74
CA GLY A 331 14.47 20.97 5.08
C GLY A 331 14.49 22.27 4.26
N ALA A 332 13.34 22.78 3.81
CA ALA A 332 13.28 24.04 3.06
C ALA A 332 13.53 25.27 3.95
N GLN A 333 13.13 25.20 5.23
CA GLN A 333 13.29 26.26 6.23
C GLN A 333 12.78 27.65 5.78
N ASP A 334 11.64 27.69 5.09
CA ASP A 334 10.94 28.92 4.71
C ASP A 334 9.48 28.94 5.22
N GLU A 335 8.84 30.11 5.19
CA GLU A 335 7.45 30.28 5.66
C GLU A 335 6.45 29.43 4.85
N GLY A 336 6.72 29.20 3.56
CA GLY A 336 5.92 28.39 2.67
C GLY A 336 5.88 26.92 3.09
N ALA A 337 6.95 26.42 3.68
CA ALA A 337 7.08 25.04 4.17
C ALA A 337 6.04 24.67 5.24
N MET A 338 5.42 25.63 5.91
CA MET A 338 4.35 25.35 6.90
C MET A 338 2.96 25.17 6.25
N ASN A 339 2.79 25.56 4.98
CA ASN A 339 1.51 25.54 4.30
C ASN A 339 1.34 24.24 3.51
N TYR A 340 0.27 23.47 3.78
CA TYR A 340 -0.05 22.27 2.99
C TYR A 340 -0.96 22.61 1.82
N THR A 341 -0.60 22.15 0.62
CA THR A 341 -1.60 21.94 -0.43
C THR A 341 -2.52 20.76 -0.04
N PRO A 342 -3.75 20.66 -0.60
CA PRO A 342 -4.61 19.50 -0.31
C PRO A 342 -3.94 18.15 -0.62
N TYR A 343 -3.11 18.08 -1.65
CA TYR A 343 -2.36 16.87 -2.01
C TYR A 343 -1.30 16.53 -0.94
N GLU A 344 -0.54 17.51 -0.48
CA GLU A 344 0.46 17.32 0.57
C GLU A 344 -0.19 16.96 1.91
N ALA A 345 -1.33 17.58 2.26
CA ALA A 345 -2.09 17.22 3.45
C ALA A 345 -2.56 15.76 3.40
N ALA A 346 -3.08 15.31 2.24
CA ALA A 346 -3.43 13.90 2.06
C ALA A 346 -2.21 12.98 2.21
N GLN A 347 -1.03 13.40 1.74
CA GLN A 347 0.21 12.65 1.93
C GLN A 347 0.63 12.58 3.41
N ALA A 348 0.65 13.70 4.13
CA ALA A 348 0.98 13.74 5.56
C ALA A 348 0.01 12.89 6.40
N ILE A 349 -1.29 12.90 6.07
CA ILE A 349 -2.29 12.05 6.73
C ILE A 349 -2.01 10.55 6.45
N ARG A 350 -1.65 10.19 5.22
CA ARG A 350 -1.26 8.81 4.89
C ARG A 350 0.02 8.41 5.63
N ASP A 351 1.01 9.29 5.71
CA ASP A 351 2.24 9.08 6.50
C ASP A 351 1.91 8.87 7.99
N ALA A 352 0.98 9.66 8.54
CA ALA A 352 0.52 9.50 9.92
C ALA A 352 -0.11 8.13 10.16
N TYR A 353 -0.99 7.70 9.27
CA TYR A 353 -1.60 6.38 9.34
C TYR A 353 -0.55 5.26 9.19
N LEU A 354 0.37 5.39 8.22
CA LEU A 354 1.45 4.44 7.98
C LEU A 354 2.30 4.22 9.23
N PHE A 355 2.81 5.31 9.81
CA PHE A 355 3.68 5.23 10.98
C PHE A 355 2.96 4.66 12.19
N LYS A 356 1.71 5.07 12.41
CA LYS A 356 0.91 4.63 13.56
C LYS A 356 0.49 3.17 13.49
N HIS A 357 0.19 2.68 12.29
CA HIS A 357 -0.46 1.38 12.11
C HIS A 357 0.41 0.34 11.41
N ALA A 358 1.66 0.61 11.05
CA ALA A 358 2.60 -0.45 10.67
C ALA A 358 2.87 -1.40 11.84
N ASP A 359 3.39 -2.60 11.58
CA ASP A 359 3.82 -3.50 12.65
C ASP A 359 5.09 -2.97 13.33
N GLU A 360 6.01 -2.40 12.54
CA GLU A 360 7.25 -1.78 13.01
C GLU A 360 7.65 -0.59 12.13
N CYS A 361 8.30 0.42 12.73
CA CYS A 361 8.92 1.53 12.02
C CYS A 361 10.42 1.55 12.25
N TYR A 362 11.20 1.76 11.19
CA TYR A 362 12.65 1.85 11.22
C TYR A 362 13.06 3.24 10.73
N ALA A 363 13.86 3.96 11.49
CA ALA A 363 14.48 5.20 11.06
C ALA A 363 16.00 5.03 10.97
N PRO A 364 16.67 5.60 9.96
CA PRO A 364 18.12 5.49 9.83
C PRO A 364 18.89 6.34 10.84
N SER A 365 18.20 7.28 11.50
CA SER A 365 18.75 8.16 12.51
C SER A 365 17.71 8.56 13.56
N SER A 366 18.19 8.85 14.77
CA SER A 366 17.38 9.39 15.86
C SER A 366 16.83 10.77 15.52
N TYR A 367 17.58 11.57 14.75
CA TYR A 367 17.12 12.83 14.20
C TYR A 367 15.82 12.68 13.42
N LEU A 368 15.76 11.78 12.44
CA LEU A 368 14.54 11.60 11.65
C LEU A 368 13.39 11.04 12.49
N GLY A 369 13.61 9.88 13.11
CA GLY A 369 12.52 9.13 13.74
C GLY A 369 11.99 9.78 15.01
N LYS A 370 12.90 10.22 15.90
CA LYS A 370 12.54 10.71 17.25
C LYS A 370 12.40 12.22 17.29
N GLN A 371 13.41 12.96 16.84
CA GLN A 371 13.41 14.42 17.00
C GLN A 371 12.44 15.07 16.02
N LEU A 372 12.54 14.73 14.74
CA LEU A 372 11.74 15.40 13.72
C LEU A 372 10.32 14.82 13.63
N LEU A 373 10.18 13.54 13.28
CA LEU A 373 8.84 13.02 13.02
C LEU A 373 8.02 12.88 14.31
N GLN A 374 8.59 12.33 15.37
CA GLN A 374 7.85 12.13 16.62
C GLN A 374 7.71 13.40 17.47
N GLN A 375 8.79 14.10 17.79
CA GLN A 375 8.74 15.24 18.72
C GLN A 375 8.27 16.54 18.05
N GLU A 376 8.80 16.90 16.88
CA GLU A 376 8.43 18.14 16.19
C GLU A 376 7.07 18.04 15.49
N PHE A 377 6.85 16.99 14.68
CA PHE A 377 5.61 16.85 13.90
C PHE A 377 4.50 16.04 14.60
N GLY A 378 4.78 15.39 15.72
CA GLY A 378 3.78 14.66 16.49
C GLY A 378 3.31 13.35 15.87
N TYR A 379 4.10 12.76 14.95
CA TYR A 379 3.83 11.41 14.45
C TYR A 379 3.99 10.37 15.58
N GLU A 380 3.22 9.28 15.49
CA GLU A 380 3.23 8.19 16.48
C GLU A 380 3.78 6.90 15.86
N PRO A 381 5.07 6.81 15.49
CA PRO A 381 5.61 5.61 14.84
C PRO A 381 5.57 4.37 15.75
N ALA A 382 4.89 3.33 15.29
CA ALA A 382 4.74 2.07 16.00
C ALA A 382 6.07 1.31 16.09
N ASN A 383 6.44 0.87 17.30
CA ASN A 383 7.64 0.07 17.57
C ASN A 383 8.92 0.65 16.92
N LEU A 384 9.11 1.97 17.01
CA LEU A 384 10.20 2.69 16.36
C LEU A 384 11.59 2.17 16.78
N SER A 385 12.37 1.74 15.80
CA SER A 385 13.78 1.33 15.95
C SER A 385 14.71 2.23 15.13
N ILE A 386 15.87 2.57 15.69
CA ILE A 386 16.91 3.31 14.98
C ILE A 386 17.91 2.34 14.38
N THR A 387 17.92 2.23 13.05
CA THR A 387 18.68 1.21 12.31
C THR A 387 19.43 1.84 11.16
N ARG A 388 20.76 1.91 11.28
CA ARG A 388 21.63 2.50 10.26
C ARG A 388 21.58 1.75 8.93
N LEU A 389 21.75 2.47 7.83
CA LEU A 389 21.63 1.91 6.48
C LEU A 389 22.82 1.00 6.11
N PRO A 390 22.55 -0.08 5.34
CA PRO A 390 23.59 -0.89 4.72
C PRO A 390 24.31 -0.10 3.62
N PHE A 391 25.58 -0.44 3.39
CA PHE A 391 26.40 0.18 2.35
C PHE A 391 27.34 -0.83 1.72
N ASP A 392 27.34 -0.96 0.39
CA ASP A 392 28.23 -1.87 -0.30
C ASP A 392 29.69 -1.37 -0.23
N LEU A 393 30.50 -2.00 0.63
CA LEU A 393 31.88 -1.62 0.85
C LEU A 393 32.79 -1.93 -0.35
N ASP A 394 32.35 -2.76 -1.30
CA ASP A 394 33.11 -3.07 -2.51
C ASP A 394 33.11 -1.90 -3.50
N LEU A 395 32.16 -0.98 -3.38
CA LEU A 395 32.14 0.28 -4.14
C LEU A 395 33.32 1.19 -3.79
N VAL A 396 33.83 1.11 -2.55
CA VAL A 396 34.86 2.03 -2.03
C VAL A 396 36.12 1.25 -1.68
N ARG A 397 37.15 1.33 -2.52
CA ARG A 397 38.45 0.68 -2.30
C ARG A 397 39.09 1.08 -0.96
N ASP A 398 39.72 0.11 -0.30
CA ASP A 398 40.58 0.38 0.85
C ASP A 398 42.00 0.70 0.38
N THR A 399 42.42 1.95 0.47
CA THR A 399 43.74 2.42 0.05
C THR A 399 44.81 2.35 1.15
N GLY A 400 44.51 1.76 2.31
CA GLY A 400 45.45 1.74 3.46
C GLY A 400 45.64 3.14 4.07
N THR A 401 46.77 3.40 4.73
CA THR A 401 47.03 4.73 5.33
C THR A 401 47.17 5.80 4.25
N ILE A 402 46.45 6.92 4.40
CA ILE A 402 46.54 8.09 3.52
C ILE A 402 47.54 9.06 4.12
N SER A 403 48.54 9.45 3.31
CA SER A 403 49.43 10.56 3.63
C SER A 403 48.90 11.83 2.98
N TYR A 404 48.48 12.80 3.80
CA TYR A 404 47.82 14.01 3.30
C TYR A 404 48.86 15.05 2.86
N LYS A 405 48.53 15.74 1.77
CA LYS A 405 49.33 16.80 1.17
C LYS A 405 48.70 18.16 1.46
N LYS A 406 49.44 19.22 1.16
CA LYS A 406 48.90 20.58 1.17
C LYS A 406 47.67 20.65 0.26
N ILE A 407 46.60 21.27 0.76
CA ILE A 407 45.32 21.38 0.06
C ILE A 407 45.50 22.25 -1.18
N LYS A 408 45.16 21.71 -2.34
CA LYS A 408 45.20 22.40 -3.64
C LYS A 408 43.80 22.69 -4.17
N ARG A 409 42.78 22.03 -3.62
CA ARG A 409 41.42 22.04 -4.16
C ARG A 409 40.36 22.10 -3.09
N ILE A 410 39.28 22.83 -3.37
CA ILE A 410 38.06 22.81 -2.57
C ILE A 410 36.91 22.24 -3.41
N VAL A 411 36.22 21.23 -2.88
CA VAL A 411 35.20 20.47 -3.61
C VAL A 411 33.84 20.55 -2.92
N PHE A 412 32.85 21.13 -3.57
CA PHE A 412 31.45 21.01 -3.15
C PHE A 412 30.83 19.72 -3.72
N VAL A 413 30.08 18.97 -2.90
CA VAL A 413 29.35 17.77 -3.34
C VAL A 413 27.88 17.87 -3.00
N GLY A 414 27.00 17.95 -4.02
CA GLY A 414 25.56 18.02 -3.80
C GLY A 414 24.77 18.69 -4.92
N LYS A 415 23.46 18.83 -4.73
CA LYS A 415 22.59 19.65 -5.60
C LYS A 415 22.81 21.13 -5.30
N TYR A 416 22.62 22.00 -6.29
CA TYR A 416 22.78 23.45 -6.12
C TYR A 416 21.49 24.11 -5.62
N ASN A 417 21.13 23.85 -4.36
CA ASN A 417 19.94 24.43 -3.73
C ASN A 417 20.19 24.81 -2.26
N GLN A 418 19.20 25.47 -1.65
CA GLN A 418 19.21 25.93 -0.26
C GLN A 418 19.51 24.80 0.73
N LEU A 419 18.81 23.66 0.56
CA LEU A 419 18.90 22.48 1.44
C LEU A 419 20.31 21.89 1.48
N LYS A 420 20.98 21.81 0.33
CA LYS A 420 22.36 21.31 0.22
C LYS A 420 23.43 22.36 0.55
N GLY A 421 23.01 23.56 0.96
CA GLY A 421 23.88 24.66 1.40
C GLY A 421 24.70 25.30 0.28
N TRP A 422 24.27 25.19 -0.97
CA TRP A 422 24.99 25.82 -2.09
C TRP A 422 25.18 27.34 -1.91
N PRO A 423 24.16 28.12 -1.52
CA PRO A 423 24.34 29.56 -1.29
C PRO A 423 25.37 29.87 -0.19
N ASP A 424 25.44 29.03 0.83
CA ASP A 424 26.35 29.20 1.96
C ASP A 424 27.78 28.85 1.58
N PHE A 425 27.95 27.80 0.78
CA PHE A 425 29.23 27.45 0.19
C PHE A 425 29.79 28.61 -0.64
N VAL A 426 28.98 29.19 -1.53
CA VAL A 426 29.42 30.33 -2.37
C VAL A 426 29.85 31.52 -1.51
N LYS A 427 29.04 31.89 -0.50
CA LYS A 427 29.37 32.97 0.44
C LYS A 427 30.63 32.70 1.26
N ALA A 428 30.82 31.45 1.71
CA ALA A 428 32.00 31.06 2.46
C ALA A 428 33.28 31.16 1.61
N ILE A 429 33.22 30.74 0.34
CA ILE A 429 34.33 30.90 -0.60
C ILE A 429 34.66 32.37 -0.84
N GLU A 430 33.65 33.22 -1.05
CA GLU A 430 33.86 34.67 -1.24
C GLU A 430 34.58 35.30 -0.05
N ALA A 431 34.12 35.02 1.18
CA ALA A 431 34.74 35.55 2.39
C ALA A 431 36.18 35.04 2.61
N LEU A 432 36.49 33.78 2.28
CA LEU A 432 37.88 33.27 2.29
C LEU A 432 38.73 33.93 1.21
N GLY A 433 38.16 34.19 0.03
CA GLY A 433 38.83 34.85 -1.07
C GLY A 433 39.20 36.30 -0.75
N GLU A 434 38.28 37.04 -0.14
CA GLU A 434 38.47 38.45 0.27
C GLU A 434 39.58 38.62 1.32
N THR A 435 39.76 37.63 2.21
CA THR A 435 40.86 37.62 3.19
C THR A 435 42.19 37.13 2.61
N GLY A 436 42.20 36.71 1.34
CA GLY A 436 43.38 36.18 0.66
C GLY A 436 43.75 34.75 1.07
N ARG A 437 42.87 34.02 1.78
CA ARG A 437 43.13 32.64 2.22
C ARG A 437 43.25 31.66 1.05
N LEU A 438 42.57 31.95 -0.07
CA LEU A 438 42.51 31.06 -1.22
C LEU A 438 43.71 31.18 -2.19
N LYS A 439 44.76 31.96 -1.87
CA LYS A 439 45.91 32.20 -2.76
C LYS A 439 46.66 30.94 -3.18
N ASP A 440 46.70 29.93 -2.31
CA ASP A 440 47.38 28.65 -2.56
C ASP A 440 46.44 27.56 -3.12
N ILE A 441 45.16 27.88 -3.35
CA ILE A 441 44.18 26.96 -3.92
C ILE A 441 44.23 27.06 -5.44
N GLU A 442 44.54 25.94 -6.09
CA GLU A 442 44.65 25.83 -7.55
C GLU A 442 43.26 25.77 -8.19
N GLU A 443 42.31 25.05 -7.59
CA GLU A 443 40.97 24.92 -8.14
C GLU A 443 39.82 24.76 -7.14
N ILE A 444 38.64 25.23 -7.54
CA ILE A 444 37.36 25.03 -6.87
C ILE A 444 36.49 24.17 -7.79
N VAL A 445 35.98 23.07 -7.27
CA VAL A 445 35.18 22.10 -8.03
C VAL A 445 33.80 21.96 -7.41
N SER A 446 32.75 21.93 -8.23
CA SER A 446 31.41 21.53 -7.79
C SER A 446 30.96 20.25 -8.50
N LEU A 447 30.51 19.29 -7.71
CA LEU A 447 30.05 17.98 -8.16
C LEU A 447 28.55 17.87 -7.93
N GLY A 448 27.77 17.97 -9.00
CA GLY A 448 26.32 18.02 -8.93
C GLY A 448 25.63 17.41 -10.14
N PRO A 449 24.34 17.04 -10.02
CA PRO A 449 23.59 16.43 -11.10
C PRO A 449 23.19 17.41 -12.22
N LEU A 450 23.37 18.71 -12.00
CA LEU A 450 23.10 19.78 -12.96
C LEU A 450 24.30 20.73 -12.97
N ALA A 451 24.20 21.85 -13.69
CA ALA A 451 25.17 22.95 -13.65
C ALA A 451 24.67 24.09 -12.73
N PRO A 452 25.57 24.80 -12.04
CA PRO A 452 25.20 25.94 -11.22
C PRO A 452 24.89 27.17 -12.09
N SER A 453 24.34 28.21 -11.47
CA SER A 453 24.02 29.46 -12.15
C SER A 453 25.26 30.08 -12.80
N LYS A 454 25.10 30.79 -13.93
CA LYS A 454 26.24 31.48 -14.57
C LYS A 454 26.87 32.52 -13.61
N GLU A 455 26.05 33.17 -12.81
CA GLU A 455 26.47 34.15 -11.82
C GLU A 455 27.37 33.53 -10.74
N ASP A 456 26.95 32.41 -10.13
CA ASP A 456 27.76 31.72 -9.12
C ASP A 456 29.09 31.23 -9.69
N ARG A 457 29.09 30.75 -10.94
CA ARG A 457 30.34 30.34 -11.61
C ARG A 457 31.33 31.50 -11.76
N VAL A 458 30.85 32.68 -12.15
CA VAL A 458 31.68 33.89 -12.25
C VAL A 458 32.18 34.32 -10.87
N ARG A 459 31.33 34.26 -9.85
CA ARG A 459 31.70 34.60 -8.46
C ARG A 459 32.80 33.69 -7.92
N LEU A 460 32.70 32.38 -8.14
CA LEU A 460 33.70 31.41 -7.70
C LEU A 460 35.01 31.48 -8.51
N ALA A 461 34.93 31.67 -9.83
CA ALA A 461 36.08 31.77 -10.72
C ALA A 461 36.98 33.00 -10.46
N LYS A 462 36.52 33.96 -9.64
CA LYS A 462 37.30 35.12 -9.21
C LYS A 462 38.50 34.73 -8.31
N TYR A 463 38.42 33.60 -7.61
CA TYR A 463 39.38 33.26 -6.54
C TYR A 463 40.32 32.11 -6.89
N ALA A 464 39.90 31.16 -7.72
CA ALA A 464 40.72 30.05 -8.23
C ALA A 464 40.10 29.52 -9.54
N SER A 465 40.79 28.59 -10.22
CA SER A 465 40.22 27.92 -11.40
C SER A 465 38.93 27.18 -11.01
N TYR A 466 37.84 27.38 -11.75
CA TYR A 466 36.53 26.81 -11.38
C TYR A 466 36.06 25.75 -12.38
N LYS A 467 35.58 24.61 -11.86
CA LYS A 467 34.97 23.52 -12.65
C LYS A 467 33.66 23.07 -12.04
N ASP A 468 32.62 22.91 -12.86
CA ASP A 468 31.41 22.15 -12.53
C ASP A 468 31.38 20.84 -13.31
N MET A 469 31.24 19.71 -12.61
CA MET A 469 31.29 18.37 -13.22
C MET A 469 30.00 17.60 -12.94
N HIS A 470 29.53 16.90 -13.97
CA HIS A 470 28.40 15.99 -13.89
C HIS A 470 28.89 14.54 -13.99
N LEU A 471 29.09 13.91 -12.83
CA LEU A 471 29.66 12.58 -12.74
C LEU A 471 28.59 11.52 -12.46
N THR A 472 28.75 10.35 -13.05
CA THR A 472 28.06 9.14 -12.56
C THR A 472 28.55 8.80 -11.15
N HIS A 473 27.81 7.99 -10.40
CA HIS A 473 28.21 7.62 -9.04
C HIS A 473 29.59 6.93 -8.99
N ALA A 474 29.90 6.04 -9.93
CA ALA A 474 31.21 5.40 -10.03
C ALA A 474 32.34 6.41 -10.28
N GLN A 475 32.12 7.36 -11.20
CA GLN A 475 33.09 8.43 -11.48
C GLN A 475 33.25 9.40 -10.29
N LEU A 476 32.18 9.65 -9.53
CA LEU A 476 32.24 10.46 -8.31
C LEU A 476 33.12 9.79 -7.25
N ILE A 477 32.96 8.48 -7.04
CA ILE A 477 33.83 7.72 -6.14
C ILE A 477 35.29 7.78 -6.63
N GLU A 478 35.54 7.52 -7.91
CA GLU A 478 36.88 7.55 -8.50
C GLU A 478 37.56 8.91 -8.30
N PHE A 479 36.87 10.01 -8.67
CA PHE A 479 37.34 11.38 -8.44
C PHE A 479 37.66 11.63 -6.96
N THR A 480 36.77 11.20 -6.07
CA THR A 480 36.93 11.43 -4.63
C THR A 480 38.14 10.67 -4.08
N GLN A 481 38.38 9.43 -4.54
CA GLN A 481 39.54 8.64 -4.15
C GLN A 481 40.86 9.20 -4.69
N GLU A 482 40.88 9.64 -5.96
CA GLU A 482 42.06 10.26 -6.59
C GLU A 482 42.51 11.52 -5.85
N HIS A 483 41.55 12.29 -5.34
CA HIS A 483 41.79 13.60 -4.72
C HIS A 483 41.66 13.62 -3.19
N ALA A 484 41.55 12.45 -2.54
CA ALA A 484 41.36 12.35 -1.09
C ALA A 484 42.51 12.98 -0.27
N ALA A 485 43.74 12.95 -0.81
CA ALA A 485 44.94 13.38 -0.10
C ALA A 485 45.23 14.89 -0.20
N ASP A 486 44.66 15.62 -1.17
CA ASP A 486 45.02 17.01 -1.48
C ASP A 486 43.83 17.97 -1.62
N SER A 487 42.63 17.53 -1.26
CA SER A 487 41.39 18.29 -1.44
C SER A 487 40.60 18.41 -0.15
N LEU A 488 40.02 19.60 0.06
CA LEU A 488 39.03 19.87 1.10
C LEU A 488 37.64 19.67 0.50
N PHE A 489 36.93 18.64 0.96
CA PHE A 489 35.55 18.40 0.56
C PHE A 489 34.59 19.14 1.50
N VAL A 490 33.54 19.72 0.94
CA VAL A 490 32.57 20.54 1.67
C VAL A 490 31.15 20.05 1.37
N VAL A 491 30.43 19.63 2.42
CA VAL A 491 29.04 19.15 2.36
C VAL A 491 28.19 19.92 3.39
N PRO A 492 27.76 21.16 3.07
CA PRO A 492 27.04 22.03 4.00
C PRO A 492 25.53 21.79 3.93
N SER A 493 25.08 20.53 4.01
CA SER A 493 23.65 20.22 3.92
C SER A 493 22.93 20.56 5.22
N ARG A 494 21.86 21.36 5.15
CA ARG A 494 21.14 21.89 6.32
C ARG A 494 20.27 20.87 7.05
N GLY A 495 19.78 19.86 6.34
CA GLY A 495 18.90 18.82 6.91
C GLY A 495 19.06 17.51 6.14
N GLU A 496 19.88 16.61 6.68
CA GLU A 496 20.04 15.24 6.17
C GLU A 496 19.62 14.25 7.26
N ASN A 497 18.98 13.14 6.89
CA ASN A 497 18.68 12.05 7.81
C ASN A 497 19.81 11.03 7.95
N TYR A 498 20.33 10.50 6.85
CA TYR A 498 21.47 9.57 6.83
C TYR A 498 22.23 9.74 5.51
N PRO A 499 23.07 10.79 5.42
CA PRO A 499 23.69 11.18 4.15
C PRO A 499 24.78 10.19 3.73
N PHE A 500 24.48 9.35 2.73
CA PHE A 500 25.47 8.45 2.11
C PHE A 500 26.71 9.20 1.60
N VAL A 501 26.54 10.44 1.10
CA VAL A 501 27.66 11.27 0.67
C VAL A 501 28.67 11.53 1.80
N ILE A 502 28.22 11.71 3.05
CA ILE A 502 29.14 11.86 4.19
C ILE A 502 29.77 10.52 4.55
N LEU A 503 29.00 9.43 4.54
CA LEU A 503 29.52 8.09 4.80
C LEU A 503 30.63 7.70 3.80
N GLU A 504 30.39 7.92 2.51
CA GLU A 504 31.34 7.67 1.41
C GLU A 504 32.65 8.43 1.61
N GLN A 505 32.56 9.73 1.91
CA GLN A 505 33.70 10.60 2.20
C GLN A 505 34.52 10.10 3.40
N LEU A 506 33.84 9.71 4.48
CA LEU A 506 34.48 9.13 5.67
C LEU A 506 35.14 7.77 5.38
N LEU A 507 34.50 6.91 4.58
CA LEU A 507 35.05 5.61 4.17
C LEU A 507 36.29 5.75 3.25
N MET A 508 36.33 6.81 2.45
CA MET A 508 37.47 7.19 1.61
C MET A 508 38.54 7.98 2.38
N GLY A 509 38.23 8.47 3.58
CA GLY A 509 39.16 9.24 4.42
C GLY A 509 39.45 10.62 3.88
N THR A 510 38.46 11.29 3.29
CA THR A 510 38.68 12.65 2.81
C THR A 510 38.71 13.65 3.96
N LEU A 511 39.38 14.79 3.75
CA LEU A 511 39.27 15.94 4.63
C LEU A 511 37.92 16.62 4.35
N LEU A 512 36.92 16.32 5.19
CA LEU A 512 35.52 16.74 4.99
C LEU A 512 35.11 17.80 6.01
N VAL A 513 34.68 18.98 5.53
CA VAL A 513 33.93 19.95 6.33
C VAL A 513 32.44 19.85 6.00
N ALA A 514 31.60 19.70 7.02
CA ALA A 514 30.16 19.59 6.86
C ALA A 514 29.40 20.31 7.99
N TYR A 515 28.07 20.41 7.86
CA TYR A 515 27.24 20.94 8.95
C TYR A 515 26.98 19.89 10.02
N ASN A 516 26.96 20.32 11.28
CA ASN A 516 26.69 19.50 12.47
C ASN A 516 25.19 19.33 12.74
N THR A 517 24.37 19.21 11.69
CA THR A 517 22.92 19.11 11.79
C THR A 517 22.39 17.76 11.34
N GLY A 518 21.15 17.47 11.74
CA GLY A 518 20.44 16.28 11.31
C GLY A 518 21.13 14.98 11.74
N GLY A 519 20.97 13.93 10.94
CA GLY A 519 21.68 12.67 11.15
C GLY A 519 23.07 12.62 10.53
N ALA A 520 23.61 13.74 10.01
CA ALA A 520 25.00 13.81 9.57
C ALA A 520 25.96 13.47 10.73
N ILE A 521 25.68 13.98 11.94
CA ILE A 521 26.47 13.68 13.14
C ILE A 521 26.34 12.22 13.58
N GLU A 522 25.20 11.57 13.32
CA GLU A 522 24.98 10.16 13.65
C GLU A 522 25.70 9.20 12.69
N VAL A 523 25.95 9.66 11.45
CA VAL A 523 26.84 8.98 10.49
C VAL A 523 28.29 9.07 10.97
N VAL A 524 28.74 10.22 11.50
CA VAL A 524 30.11 10.33 12.04
C VAL A 524 30.26 9.55 13.34
N ASP A 525 29.32 9.70 14.29
CA ASP A 525 29.30 9.04 15.60
C ASP A 525 30.63 9.18 16.37
N ASP A 526 31.25 10.36 16.28
CA ASP A 526 32.49 10.71 16.98
C ASP A 526 32.48 12.22 17.29
N PRO A 527 32.22 12.59 18.56
CA PRO A 527 32.16 13.99 18.96
C PRO A 527 33.44 14.77 18.70
N GLU A 528 34.61 14.13 18.78
CA GLU A 528 35.88 14.83 18.50
C GLU A 528 36.03 15.13 17.02
N HIS A 529 35.71 14.18 16.15
CA HIS A 529 35.74 14.40 14.70
C HIS A 529 34.74 15.50 14.30
N VAL A 530 33.53 15.48 14.87
CA VAL A 530 32.51 16.52 14.65
C VAL A 530 33.03 17.89 15.12
N ALA A 531 33.58 18.00 16.33
CA ALA A 531 34.10 19.27 16.84
C ALA A 531 35.25 19.83 15.97
N ARG A 532 36.11 18.95 15.46
CA ARG A 532 37.25 19.33 14.62
C ARG A 532 36.81 19.83 13.25
N PHE A 533 35.91 19.11 12.56
CA PHE A 533 35.66 19.33 11.14
C PHE A 533 34.26 19.83 10.78
N PHE A 534 33.30 19.84 11.71
CA PHE A 534 31.92 20.22 11.42
C PHE A 534 31.60 21.62 11.98
N SER A 535 30.66 22.31 11.35
CA SER A 535 30.26 23.69 11.68
C SER A 535 28.76 23.82 11.90
N ALA A 536 28.34 24.91 12.57
CA ALA A 536 26.93 25.30 12.64
C ALA A 536 26.37 25.63 11.23
N PRO A 537 25.06 25.47 10.99
CA PRO A 537 24.44 25.52 9.65
C PRO A 537 24.25 26.94 9.09
N ASP A 538 25.33 27.71 9.01
CA ASP A 538 25.37 29.04 8.41
C ASP A 538 26.69 29.31 7.67
N ALA A 539 26.66 30.29 6.77
CA ALA A 539 27.81 30.62 5.92
C ALA A 539 29.03 31.12 6.70
N ILE A 540 28.84 31.82 7.83
CA ILE A 540 29.94 32.40 8.62
C ILE A 540 30.63 31.29 9.41
N ALA A 541 29.87 30.42 10.06
CA ALA A 541 30.42 29.26 10.76
C ALA A 541 31.10 28.29 9.79
N LEU A 542 30.52 28.08 8.60
CA LEU A 542 31.14 27.29 7.54
C LEU A 542 32.50 27.88 7.13
N GLN A 543 32.52 29.19 6.85
CA GLN A 543 33.75 29.91 6.48
C GLN A 543 34.83 29.78 7.54
N ARG A 544 34.50 30.01 8.81
CA ARG A 544 35.46 29.89 9.93
C ARG A 544 36.03 28.49 10.03
N LYS A 545 35.17 27.47 9.93
CA LYS A 545 35.61 26.07 9.99
C LYS A 545 36.50 25.70 8.81
N MET A 546 36.18 26.17 7.61
CA MET A 546 37.05 26.01 6.44
C MET A 546 38.40 26.72 6.64
N ASP A 547 38.40 27.95 7.17
CA ASP A 547 39.64 28.69 7.47
C ASP A 547 40.53 27.94 8.47
N GLU A 548 39.94 27.47 9.58
CA GLU A 548 40.62 26.64 10.58
C GLU A 548 41.29 25.43 9.93
N VAL A 549 40.54 24.66 9.14
CA VAL A 549 41.06 23.46 8.48
C VAL A 549 42.16 23.79 7.46
N LEU A 550 42.02 24.87 6.69
CA LEU A 550 43.02 25.33 5.72
C LEU A 550 44.31 25.83 6.39
N THR A 551 44.28 26.21 7.67
CA THR A 551 45.47 26.67 8.42
C THR A 551 46.25 25.56 9.09
N VAL A 552 45.66 24.38 9.29
CA VAL A 552 46.32 23.25 9.94
C VAL A 552 47.17 22.50 8.92
N GLU A 553 48.45 22.31 9.22
CA GLU A 553 49.34 21.48 8.39
C GLU A 553 48.85 20.02 8.33
N PRO A 554 49.05 19.29 7.22
CA PRO A 554 48.50 17.94 7.04
C PRO A 554 48.77 16.95 8.18
N ALA A 555 49.96 17.01 8.79
CA ALA A 555 50.32 16.19 9.94
C ALA A 555 49.41 16.40 11.17
N GLY A 556 48.77 17.56 11.30
CA GLY A 556 47.89 17.90 12.42
C GLY A 556 46.54 17.18 12.41
N TYR A 557 46.08 16.70 11.24
CA TYR A 557 44.83 15.93 11.12
C TYR A 557 45.02 14.51 10.60
N GLU A 558 46.18 14.16 10.02
CA GLU A 558 46.43 12.86 9.37
C GLU A 558 46.10 11.65 10.26
N ALA A 559 46.56 11.64 11.50
CA ALA A 559 46.28 10.55 12.44
C ALA A 559 44.77 10.44 12.74
N ALA A 560 44.09 11.57 12.93
CA ALA A 560 42.68 11.62 13.26
C ALA A 560 41.79 11.14 12.10
N LEU A 561 42.10 11.54 10.87
CA LEU A 561 41.34 11.11 9.69
C LEU A 561 41.52 9.62 9.39
N ASN A 562 42.77 9.12 9.44
CA ASN A 562 43.04 7.70 9.23
C ASN A 562 42.35 6.82 10.31
N HIS A 563 42.40 7.24 11.58
CA HIS A 563 41.69 6.56 12.66
C HIS A 563 40.17 6.57 12.46
N SER A 564 39.58 7.73 12.15
CA SER A 564 38.14 7.86 11.87
C SER A 564 37.70 6.94 10.73
N ARG A 565 38.46 6.91 9.63
CA ARG A 565 38.18 6.04 8.48
C ARG A 565 38.16 4.55 8.85
N GLN A 566 39.17 4.08 9.58
CA GLN A 566 39.24 2.68 10.01
C GLN A 566 38.05 2.30 10.90
N ARG A 567 37.71 3.17 11.85
CA ARG A 567 36.57 2.99 12.76
C ARG A 567 35.24 2.95 12.00
N ILE A 568 34.99 3.91 11.10
CA ILE A 568 33.76 3.96 10.28
C ILE A 568 33.64 2.72 9.39
N ARG A 569 34.75 2.28 8.79
CA ARG A 569 34.78 1.07 7.95
C ARG A 569 34.47 -0.19 8.75
N GLN A 570 35.03 -0.34 9.96
CA GLN A 570 34.70 -1.45 10.85
C GLN A 570 33.23 -1.42 11.27
N ARG A 571 32.72 -0.26 11.71
CA ARG A 571 31.30 -0.11 12.06
C ARG A 571 30.38 -0.46 10.89
N GLN A 572 30.73 -0.05 9.67
CA GLN A 572 29.93 -0.39 8.50
C GLN A 572 29.96 -1.89 8.19
N ARG A 573 31.07 -2.60 8.44
CA ARG A 573 31.09 -4.07 8.37
C ARG A 573 30.10 -4.69 9.36
N ASP A 574 30.06 -4.18 10.59
CA ASP A 574 29.14 -4.70 11.62
C ASP A 574 27.67 -4.43 11.24
N ILE A 575 27.37 -3.23 10.71
CA ILE A 575 26.05 -2.89 10.16
C ILE A 575 25.68 -3.82 9.00
N ASN A 576 26.59 -4.03 8.04
CA ASN A 576 26.36 -4.91 6.91
C ASN A 576 26.19 -6.37 7.34
N ALA A 577 26.92 -6.84 8.36
CA ALA A 577 26.76 -8.18 8.91
C ALA A 577 25.35 -8.37 9.48
N TRP A 578 24.83 -7.38 10.21
CA TRP A 578 23.44 -7.37 10.66
C TRP A 578 22.47 -7.46 9.47
N TRP A 579 22.65 -6.64 8.44
CA TRP A 579 21.79 -6.60 7.25
C TRP A 579 21.89 -7.81 6.32
N SER A 580 23.03 -8.52 6.30
CA SER A 580 23.24 -9.70 5.44
C SER A 580 22.28 -10.85 5.76
N ARG A 581 21.79 -10.89 7.00
CA ARG A 581 20.87 -11.91 7.55
C ARG A 581 21.32 -13.36 7.27
N LYS A 582 22.59 -13.58 6.91
CA LYS A 582 23.12 -14.86 6.45
C LYS A 582 22.98 -15.96 7.51
N ASP A 583 23.26 -15.58 8.76
CA ASP A 583 23.24 -16.47 9.92
C ASP A 583 21.97 -16.30 10.77
N ARG A 584 20.99 -15.51 10.31
CA ARG A 584 19.74 -15.39 11.04
C ARG A 584 18.87 -16.61 10.77
N PRO A 585 18.38 -17.30 11.82
CA PRO A 585 17.40 -18.33 11.62
C PRO A 585 16.16 -17.72 10.96
N THR A 586 15.65 -18.39 9.93
CA THR A 586 14.37 -18.01 9.33
C THR A 586 13.31 -18.07 10.42
N SER A 587 12.67 -16.95 10.73
CA SER A 587 11.57 -16.95 11.69
C SER A 587 10.43 -17.76 11.10
N VAL A 588 10.07 -18.86 11.77
CA VAL A 588 8.83 -19.58 11.45
C VAL A 588 7.69 -18.73 11.99
N PRO A 589 6.76 -18.26 11.16
CA PRO A 589 5.70 -17.42 11.66
C PRO A 589 4.76 -18.19 12.59
N ALA A 590 4.22 -17.49 13.59
CA ALA A 590 3.09 -18.00 14.35
C ALA A 590 1.85 -17.93 13.48
N TRP A 591 1.33 -19.09 13.08
CA TRP A 591 0.11 -19.18 12.30
C TRP A 591 -1.11 -18.94 13.20
N PRO A 592 -2.17 -18.28 12.69
CA PRO A 592 -3.40 -18.14 13.45
C PRO A 592 -4.02 -19.52 13.75
N VAL A 593 -4.74 -19.65 14.85
CA VAL A 593 -5.57 -20.83 15.12
C VAL A 593 -6.85 -20.72 14.30
N LEU A 594 -7.31 -21.85 13.73
CA LEU A 594 -8.58 -21.91 13.02
C LEU A 594 -9.72 -21.69 14.02
N ASP A 595 -10.47 -20.60 13.90
CA ASP A 595 -11.71 -20.39 14.67
C ASP A 595 -12.85 -21.20 14.04
N THR A 596 -13.21 -22.31 14.68
CA THR A 596 -14.20 -23.28 14.16
C THR A 596 -15.62 -23.06 14.67
N GLU A 597 -15.88 -22.11 15.58
CA GLU A 597 -17.12 -22.15 16.39
C GLU A 597 -18.09 -20.98 16.25
N ALA A 598 -17.75 -19.84 15.67
CA ALA A 598 -18.70 -18.71 15.65
C ALA A 598 -19.51 -18.61 14.35
N ALA A 599 -20.75 -19.13 14.36
CA ALA A 599 -21.81 -18.61 13.48
C ALA A 599 -21.81 -17.08 13.57
N CYS A 600 -21.75 -16.40 12.43
CA CYS A 600 -21.63 -14.95 12.44
C CYS A 600 -22.96 -14.30 12.89
N ASP A 601 -22.93 -13.64 14.04
CA ASP A 601 -24.07 -12.88 14.56
C ASP A 601 -24.11 -11.50 13.88
N LEU A 602 -24.75 -11.47 12.71
CA LEU A 602 -24.85 -10.30 11.83
C LEU A 602 -26.30 -10.03 11.43
N SER A 603 -26.77 -8.79 11.63
CA SER A 603 -28.02 -8.27 11.07
C SER A 603 -27.76 -7.32 9.88
N ILE A 604 -28.66 -7.25 8.91
CA ILE A 604 -28.64 -6.21 7.86
C ILE A 604 -29.80 -5.24 8.08
N VAL A 605 -29.54 -3.93 7.99
CA VAL A 605 -30.56 -2.88 8.03
C VAL A 605 -30.66 -2.21 6.66
N VAL A 606 -31.89 -2.18 6.12
CA VAL A 606 -32.22 -1.55 4.84
C VAL A 606 -33.27 -0.45 5.07
N PRO A 607 -32.88 0.83 5.10
CA PRO A 607 -33.84 1.93 5.13
C PRO A 607 -34.53 2.08 3.77
N VAL A 608 -35.84 2.27 3.77
CA VAL A 608 -36.67 2.38 2.55
C VAL A 608 -37.61 3.58 2.67
N TYR A 609 -37.71 4.36 1.58
CA TYR A 609 -38.72 5.41 1.44
C TYR A 609 -39.15 5.53 -0.03
N ASN A 610 -40.24 4.85 -0.39
CA ASN A 610 -40.77 4.79 -1.76
C ASN A 610 -39.74 4.35 -2.82
N THR A 611 -38.79 3.48 -2.45
CA THR A 611 -37.76 2.95 -3.37
C THR A 611 -38.40 2.04 -4.41
N ASP A 612 -38.02 2.17 -5.69
CA ASP A 612 -38.52 1.27 -6.74
C ASP A 612 -38.31 -0.21 -6.36
N PHE A 613 -39.38 -1.01 -6.49
CA PHE A 613 -39.36 -2.43 -6.12
C PHE A 613 -38.37 -3.25 -6.94
N ALA A 614 -38.08 -2.88 -8.19
CA ALA A 614 -37.04 -3.55 -8.98
C ALA A 614 -35.66 -3.37 -8.33
N LEU A 615 -35.33 -2.14 -7.91
CA LEU A 615 -34.06 -1.82 -7.25
C LEU A 615 -33.94 -2.52 -5.89
N LEU A 616 -34.99 -2.47 -5.08
CA LEU A 616 -35.03 -3.21 -3.81
C LEU A 616 -34.89 -4.73 -4.05
N GLY A 617 -35.50 -5.24 -5.13
CA GLY A 617 -35.38 -6.64 -5.54
C GLY A 617 -33.94 -7.03 -5.87
N GLU A 618 -33.20 -6.19 -6.60
CA GLU A 618 -31.78 -6.40 -6.90
C GLU A 618 -30.93 -6.44 -5.62
N LEU A 619 -31.13 -5.49 -4.70
CA LEU A 619 -30.46 -5.47 -3.41
C LEU A 619 -30.71 -6.76 -2.61
N LEU A 620 -31.97 -7.14 -2.42
CA LEU A 620 -32.33 -8.33 -1.61
C LEU A 620 -31.81 -9.63 -2.23
N GLN A 621 -31.78 -9.72 -3.56
CA GLN A 621 -31.15 -10.83 -4.26
C GLN A 621 -29.62 -10.85 -4.07
N SER A 622 -28.97 -9.70 -4.02
CA SER A 622 -27.52 -9.60 -3.74
C SER A 622 -27.16 -10.06 -2.32
N ILE A 623 -28.02 -9.77 -1.33
CA ILE A 623 -27.90 -10.31 0.04
C ILE A 623 -27.95 -11.85 0.00
N CYS A 624 -28.92 -12.42 -0.71
CA CYS A 624 -29.06 -13.88 -0.84
C CYS A 624 -27.91 -14.55 -1.61
N ALA A 625 -27.17 -13.79 -2.42
CA ALA A 625 -26.02 -14.26 -3.18
C ALA A 625 -24.70 -14.17 -2.40
N SER A 626 -24.69 -13.47 -1.25
CA SER A 626 -23.52 -13.27 -0.40
C SER A 626 -22.96 -14.61 0.12
N ARG A 627 -21.63 -14.68 0.28
CA ARG A 627 -20.95 -15.88 0.84
C ARG A 627 -21.28 -16.12 2.31
N LEU A 628 -21.49 -15.02 3.03
CA LEU A 628 -21.94 -15.02 4.41
C LEU A 628 -23.38 -14.50 4.43
N LEU A 629 -24.30 -15.33 4.90
CA LEU A 629 -25.70 -14.92 5.08
C LEU A 629 -25.89 -14.28 6.46
N PRO A 630 -26.68 -13.20 6.57
CA PRO A 630 -27.00 -12.60 7.85
C PRO A 630 -28.04 -13.44 8.61
N LYS A 631 -28.10 -13.25 9.92
CA LYS A 631 -29.13 -13.81 10.81
C LYS A 631 -30.51 -13.26 10.52
N GLU A 632 -30.60 -11.98 10.16
CA GLU A 632 -31.84 -11.33 9.76
C GLU A 632 -31.60 -10.12 8.85
N VAL A 633 -32.60 -9.79 8.04
CA VAL A 633 -32.72 -8.53 7.30
C VAL A 633 -33.85 -7.72 7.93
N ILE A 634 -33.55 -6.49 8.35
CA ILE A 634 -34.47 -5.53 8.94
C ILE A 634 -34.71 -4.42 7.92
N ILE A 635 -35.88 -4.40 7.29
CA ILE A 635 -36.30 -3.30 6.42
C ILE A 635 -37.03 -2.26 7.26
N VAL A 636 -36.55 -1.02 7.22
CA VAL A 636 -37.18 0.11 7.91
C VAL A 636 -37.87 1.00 6.89
N ASP A 637 -39.20 0.93 6.83
CA ASP A 637 -40.03 1.83 6.03
C ASP A 637 -40.19 3.18 6.76
N ASP A 638 -39.49 4.20 6.25
CA ASP A 638 -39.44 5.56 6.80
C ASP A 638 -40.64 6.42 6.33
N GLY A 639 -41.84 5.87 6.45
CA GLY A 639 -43.10 6.56 6.15
C GLY A 639 -43.44 6.64 4.67
N SER A 640 -43.23 5.56 3.90
CA SER A 640 -43.67 5.48 2.50
C SER A 640 -45.19 5.64 2.36
N ARG A 641 -45.63 5.93 1.13
CA ARG A 641 -47.06 6.02 0.76
C ARG A 641 -47.77 4.71 1.07
N GLU A 642 -49.07 4.78 1.39
CA GLU A 642 -49.85 3.60 1.81
C GLU A 642 -49.87 2.46 0.78
N ASP A 643 -49.93 2.79 -0.51
CA ASP A 643 -49.89 1.82 -1.62
C ASP A 643 -48.56 1.05 -1.69
N TYR A 644 -47.46 1.73 -1.36
CA TYR A 644 -46.13 1.14 -1.26
C TYR A 644 -46.00 0.25 -0.02
N ALA A 645 -46.36 0.79 1.15
CA ALA A 645 -46.25 0.10 2.43
C ALA A 645 -47.05 -1.23 2.44
N ALA A 646 -48.23 -1.24 1.80
CA ALA A 646 -49.07 -2.44 1.67
C ALA A 646 -48.40 -3.57 0.86
N GLN A 647 -47.47 -3.25 -0.04
CA GLN A 647 -46.81 -4.20 -0.93
C GLN A 647 -45.40 -4.62 -0.47
N LEU A 648 -44.75 -3.82 0.38
CA LEU A 648 -43.35 -3.98 0.77
C LEU A 648 -43.03 -5.36 1.35
N GLN A 649 -43.83 -5.84 2.30
CA GLN A 649 -43.62 -7.16 2.93
C GLN A 649 -43.67 -8.28 1.88
N ALA A 650 -44.72 -8.29 1.05
CA ALA A 650 -44.92 -9.34 0.05
C ALA A 650 -43.79 -9.34 -1.00
N HIS A 651 -43.33 -8.16 -1.39
CA HIS A 651 -42.20 -8.02 -2.32
C HIS A 651 -40.89 -8.51 -1.70
N ALA A 652 -40.60 -8.10 -0.47
CA ALA A 652 -39.37 -8.50 0.22
C ALA A 652 -39.30 -10.01 0.49
N VAL A 653 -40.42 -10.62 0.92
CA VAL A 653 -40.52 -12.09 1.10
C VAL A 653 -40.26 -12.81 -0.23
N ARG A 654 -40.83 -12.32 -1.34
CA ARG A 654 -40.60 -12.92 -2.66
C ARG A 654 -39.13 -12.85 -3.09
N ALA A 655 -38.46 -11.73 -2.81
CA ALA A 655 -37.07 -11.51 -3.22
C ALA A 655 -36.08 -12.34 -2.37
N LEU A 656 -36.29 -12.44 -1.05
CA LEU A 656 -35.43 -13.20 -0.14
C LEU A 656 -35.71 -14.71 -0.15
N GLY A 657 -36.97 -15.11 -0.35
CA GLY A 657 -37.41 -16.49 -0.13
C GLY A 657 -37.20 -16.94 1.32
N ASP A 658 -37.06 -18.25 1.53
CA ASP A 658 -36.85 -18.85 2.86
C ASP A 658 -35.37 -18.83 3.32
N ARG A 659 -34.48 -18.15 2.57
CA ARG A 659 -33.03 -18.17 2.84
C ARG A 659 -32.60 -17.32 4.03
N VAL A 660 -33.28 -16.20 4.27
CA VAL A 660 -32.88 -15.22 5.28
C VAL A 660 -34.12 -14.70 6.00
N PRO A 661 -34.19 -14.75 7.34
CA PRO A 661 -35.28 -14.17 8.10
C PRO A 661 -35.46 -12.67 7.82
N LEU A 662 -36.72 -12.24 7.66
CA LEU A 662 -37.09 -10.86 7.35
C LEU A 662 -37.92 -10.23 8.47
N ARG A 663 -37.57 -9.01 8.84
CA ARG A 663 -38.37 -8.12 9.69
C ARG A 663 -38.64 -6.82 8.96
N VAL A 664 -39.90 -6.40 8.88
CA VAL A 664 -40.27 -5.08 8.34
C VAL A 664 -40.81 -4.21 9.47
N HIS A 665 -40.24 -3.01 9.63
CA HIS A 665 -40.65 -2.03 10.62
C HIS A 665 -41.05 -0.74 9.93
N ARG A 666 -42.27 -0.26 10.18
CA ARG A 666 -42.76 1.01 9.66
C ARG A 666 -42.74 2.08 10.75
N GLN A 667 -42.25 3.26 10.39
CA GLN A 667 -42.27 4.44 11.26
C GLN A 667 -42.79 5.67 10.52
N GLN A 668 -43.04 6.76 11.25
CA GLN A 668 -43.22 8.07 10.65
C GLN A 668 -41.88 8.53 10.03
N ASN A 669 -41.93 9.24 8.90
CA ASN A 669 -40.72 9.72 8.21
C ASN A 669 -39.85 10.60 9.11
N ARG A 670 -38.72 10.04 9.56
CA ARG A 670 -37.68 10.69 10.37
C ARG A 670 -36.41 10.95 9.56
N GLY A 671 -36.43 10.66 8.26
CA GLY A 671 -35.29 10.74 7.37
C GLY A 671 -34.35 9.55 7.53
N LEU A 672 -33.41 9.46 6.59
CA LEU A 672 -32.48 8.33 6.46
C LEU A 672 -31.67 8.05 7.75
N ALA A 673 -31.18 9.07 8.43
CA ALA A 673 -30.50 8.92 9.72
C ALA A 673 -31.40 8.29 10.79
N GLY A 674 -32.67 8.73 10.87
CA GLY A 674 -33.64 8.17 11.82
C GLY A 674 -34.05 6.74 11.49
N ALA A 675 -34.15 6.40 10.20
CA ALA A 675 -34.40 5.03 9.75
C ALA A 675 -33.24 4.09 10.14
N ARG A 676 -31.98 4.53 9.99
CA ARG A 676 -30.80 3.76 10.45
C ARG A 676 -30.79 3.59 11.97
N ASN A 677 -31.11 4.64 12.73
CA ASN A 677 -31.21 4.54 14.19
C ASN A 677 -32.31 3.57 14.64
N ALA A 678 -33.47 3.56 13.97
CA ALA A 678 -34.53 2.60 14.25
C ALA A 678 -34.09 1.16 13.95
N GLY A 679 -33.43 0.95 12.81
CA GLY A 679 -32.83 -0.35 12.47
C GLY A 679 -31.80 -0.79 13.52
N LEU A 680 -30.87 0.09 13.91
CA LEU A 680 -29.85 -0.17 14.94
C LEU A 680 -30.47 -0.56 16.29
N ALA A 681 -31.60 0.05 16.66
CA ALA A 681 -32.32 -0.28 17.89
C ALA A 681 -32.99 -1.67 17.82
N LEU A 682 -33.43 -2.09 16.63
CA LEU A 682 -34.06 -3.39 16.38
C LEU A 682 -33.05 -4.53 16.20
N SER A 683 -31.83 -4.23 15.78
CA SER A 683 -30.75 -5.20 15.58
C SER A 683 -30.37 -5.87 16.91
N GLY A 684 -30.50 -7.20 16.95
CA GLY A 684 -30.12 -8.02 18.09
C GLY A 684 -28.74 -8.68 17.96
N SER A 685 -28.05 -8.44 16.85
CA SER A 685 -26.75 -9.05 16.55
C SER A 685 -25.56 -8.25 17.06
N GLU A 686 -24.43 -8.91 17.32
CA GLU A 686 -23.14 -8.26 17.65
C GLU A 686 -22.76 -7.22 16.58
N LEU A 687 -22.88 -7.60 15.31
CA LEU A 687 -22.58 -6.76 14.17
C LEU A 687 -23.85 -6.40 13.39
N THR A 688 -23.88 -5.19 12.85
CA THR A 688 -24.95 -4.71 11.95
C THR A 688 -24.36 -4.13 10.68
N PHE A 689 -24.83 -4.57 9.51
CA PHE A 689 -24.49 -3.95 8.24
C PHE A 689 -25.64 -3.06 7.76
N PHE A 690 -25.34 -1.81 7.42
CA PHE A 690 -26.29 -0.89 6.80
C PHE A 690 -26.09 -0.89 5.29
N ILE A 691 -27.18 -0.91 4.52
CA ILE A 691 -27.11 -0.75 3.07
C ILE A 691 -28.32 0.01 2.53
N ASP A 692 -28.05 0.93 1.61
CA ASP A 692 -29.07 1.71 0.91
C ASP A 692 -29.90 0.84 -0.05
N SER A 693 -31.20 1.10 -0.10
CA SER A 693 -32.21 0.24 -0.74
C SER A 693 -32.08 0.05 -2.26
N ASP A 694 -31.21 0.82 -2.92
CA ASP A 694 -30.97 0.85 -4.36
C ASP A 694 -29.54 0.43 -4.77
N ASP A 695 -28.71 0.06 -3.79
CA ASP A 695 -27.34 -0.43 -3.98
C ASP A 695 -27.29 -1.96 -4.07
N VAL A 696 -26.15 -2.51 -4.50
CA VAL A 696 -25.96 -3.96 -4.69
C VAL A 696 -24.72 -4.43 -3.94
N LEU A 697 -24.86 -5.40 -3.04
CA LEU A 697 -23.70 -6.00 -2.36
C LEU A 697 -22.86 -6.80 -3.32
N LEU A 698 -21.53 -6.65 -3.22
CA LEU A 698 -20.66 -7.66 -3.79
C LEU A 698 -20.63 -8.87 -2.88
N ARG A 699 -20.27 -9.99 -3.50
CA ARG A 699 -20.45 -11.31 -2.94
C ARG A 699 -19.67 -11.58 -1.65
N ASN A 700 -18.52 -10.93 -1.50
CA ASN A 700 -17.59 -11.07 -0.38
C ASN A 700 -17.66 -9.89 0.60
N THR A 701 -18.58 -8.94 0.44
CA THR A 701 -18.67 -7.73 1.27
C THR A 701 -18.77 -8.05 2.75
N LEU A 702 -19.77 -8.86 3.11
CA LEU A 702 -20.10 -9.15 4.51
C LEU A 702 -18.99 -9.96 5.18
N GLU A 703 -18.47 -10.96 4.48
CA GLU A 703 -17.32 -11.77 4.91
C GLU A 703 -16.09 -10.90 5.19
N ARG A 704 -15.68 -10.06 4.24
CA ARG A 704 -14.54 -9.14 4.41
C ARG A 704 -14.77 -8.14 5.54
N ALA A 705 -15.99 -7.63 5.67
CA ALA A 705 -16.32 -6.70 6.73
C ALA A 705 -16.25 -7.36 8.12
N VAL A 706 -16.84 -8.55 8.29
CA VAL A 706 -16.73 -9.33 9.53
C VAL A 706 -15.27 -9.64 9.86
N MET A 707 -14.49 -10.02 8.86
CA MET A 707 -13.05 -10.27 9.00
C MET A 707 -12.28 -9.03 9.46
N ALA A 708 -12.56 -7.86 8.91
CA ALA A 708 -11.95 -6.62 9.35
C ALA A 708 -12.32 -6.28 10.80
N MET A 709 -13.60 -6.44 11.17
CA MET A 709 -14.07 -6.21 12.54
C MET A 709 -13.44 -7.22 13.52
N ARG A 710 -13.20 -8.47 13.12
CA ARG A 710 -12.50 -9.47 13.96
C ARG A 710 -11.00 -9.19 14.08
N ALA A 711 -10.36 -8.76 12.99
CA ALA A 711 -8.93 -8.47 12.96
C ALA A 711 -8.55 -7.28 13.87
N ASP A 712 -9.44 -6.30 14.01
CA ASP A 712 -9.24 -5.15 14.89
C ASP A 712 -10.48 -4.88 15.76
N PRO A 713 -10.48 -5.39 17.02
CA PRO A 713 -11.58 -5.18 17.96
C PRO A 713 -11.93 -3.72 18.22
N SER A 714 -10.99 -2.79 18.01
CA SER A 714 -11.20 -1.36 18.26
C SER A 714 -11.94 -0.63 17.13
N LEU A 715 -12.11 -1.26 15.97
CA LEU A 715 -12.93 -0.71 14.89
C LEU A 715 -14.39 -0.66 15.33
N LEU A 716 -14.98 0.54 15.26
CA LEU A 716 -16.42 0.73 15.40
C LEU A 716 -17.15 0.46 14.09
N ALA A 717 -16.51 0.79 12.96
CA ALA A 717 -17.11 0.68 11.64
C ALA A 717 -16.07 0.31 10.55
N ALA A 718 -16.48 -0.49 9.56
CA ALA A 718 -15.65 -0.82 8.41
C ALA A 718 -16.48 -1.11 7.14
N THR A 719 -15.96 -0.74 5.97
CA THR A 719 -16.59 -1.07 4.67
C THR A 719 -15.57 -1.07 3.53
N GLY A 720 -15.91 -1.72 2.42
CA GLY A 720 -15.08 -1.74 1.22
C GLY A 720 -15.27 -0.51 0.32
N PHE A 721 -14.53 -0.44 -0.79
CA PHE A 721 -14.71 0.61 -1.80
C PHE A 721 -16.12 0.55 -2.40
N ALA A 722 -16.72 1.72 -2.57
CA ALA A 722 -17.91 1.90 -3.40
C ALA A 722 -17.51 1.95 -4.87
N ILE A 723 -18.14 1.11 -5.70
CA ILE A 723 -18.04 1.18 -7.16
C ILE A 723 -19.32 1.83 -7.66
N HIS A 724 -19.22 3.04 -8.17
CA HIS A 724 -20.38 3.74 -8.73
C HIS A 724 -20.94 2.96 -9.92
N PHE A 725 -22.25 2.98 -10.11
CA PHE A 725 -22.89 2.53 -11.34
C PHE A 725 -24.23 3.23 -11.55
N THR A 726 -24.83 3.08 -12.73
CA THR A 726 -26.13 3.67 -13.05
C THR A 726 -27.17 2.58 -13.25
N ASP A 727 -26.92 1.67 -14.20
CA ASP A 727 -27.75 0.50 -14.48
C ASP A 727 -26.92 -0.78 -14.33
N ILE A 728 -27.54 -1.85 -13.83
CA ILE A 728 -26.89 -3.16 -13.68
C ILE A 728 -26.62 -3.80 -15.05
N ASP A 729 -27.42 -3.47 -16.07
CA ASP A 729 -27.23 -3.94 -17.44
C ASP A 729 -25.97 -3.35 -18.09
N ASP A 730 -25.53 -2.15 -17.65
CA ASP A 730 -24.25 -1.57 -18.08
C ASP A 730 -23.05 -2.41 -17.64
N LEU A 731 -23.20 -3.19 -16.57
CA LEU A 731 -22.14 -4.06 -16.03
C LEU A 731 -21.97 -5.32 -16.88
N ARG A 732 -23.03 -5.78 -17.57
CA ARG A 732 -23.05 -7.03 -18.34
C ARG A 732 -22.26 -6.94 -19.65
N ASN A 733 -21.98 -5.74 -20.15
CA ASN A 733 -21.32 -5.51 -21.44
C ASN A 733 -19.78 -5.38 -21.39
N GLY A 734 -19.16 -5.73 -20.26
CA GLY A 734 -17.71 -5.86 -20.08
C GLY A 734 -16.93 -4.52 -20.03
N ALA A 735 -15.82 -4.51 -19.28
CA ALA A 735 -14.74 -3.51 -19.08
C ALA A 735 -15.07 -2.00 -18.96
N GLN A 736 -16.25 -1.52 -19.36
CA GLN A 736 -16.65 -0.10 -19.32
C GLN A 736 -17.17 0.32 -17.94
N ALA A 737 -17.74 -0.61 -17.18
CA ALA A 737 -18.29 -0.37 -15.84
C ALA A 737 -17.23 -0.08 -14.77
N LEU A 738 -15.95 -0.33 -15.05
CA LEU A 738 -14.84 -0.13 -14.12
C LEU A 738 -13.81 0.89 -14.65
N ARG A 739 -14.28 1.89 -15.40
CA ARG A 739 -13.43 3.00 -15.87
C ARG A 739 -12.97 3.91 -14.72
N GLU A 740 -11.84 4.58 -14.93
CA GLU A 740 -11.35 5.63 -14.03
C GLU A 740 -12.45 6.68 -13.77
N GLY A 741 -12.72 6.97 -12.49
CA GLY A 741 -13.78 7.89 -12.04
C GLY A 741 -15.02 7.23 -11.43
N TRP A 742 -15.12 5.90 -11.44
CA TRP A 742 -16.23 5.14 -10.82
C TRP A 742 -15.91 4.66 -9.40
N PHE A 743 -14.64 4.72 -8.97
CA PHE A 743 -14.23 4.35 -7.62
C PHE A 743 -14.20 5.56 -6.71
N TRP A 744 -14.98 5.53 -5.64
CA TRP A 744 -14.76 6.47 -4.55
C TRP A 744 -13.63 5.96 -3.65
N LYS A 745 -12.44 6.56 -3.78
CA LYS A 745 -11.20 6.11 -3.13
C LYS A 745 -10.80 7.01 -1.97
N ALA A 746 -11.73 7.23 -1.03
CA ALA A 746 -11.41 7.99 0.16
C ALA A 746 -10.27 7.35 0.98
N LEU A 747 -9.61 8.16 1.81
CA LEU A 747 -8.62 7.64 2.76
C LEU A 747 -9.29 6.63 3.72
N GLY A 748 -10.47 6.99 4.22
CA GLY A 748 -11.33 6.09 4.97
C GLY A 748 -10.84 5.80 6.38
N VAL A 749 -10.20 6.78 7.02
CA VAL A 749 -9.55 6.65 8.33
C VAL A 749 -9.80 7.92 9.17
N PRO A 750 -9.83 7.84 10.52
CA PRO A 750 -10.09 8.99 11.38
C PRO A 750 -8.99 10.07 11.31
N GLU A 751 -7.76 9.70 10.94
CA GLU A 751 -6.63 10.62 10.73
C GLU A 751 -6.95 11.66 9.65
N ALA A 752 -7.87 11.35 8.73
CA ALA A 752 -8.30 12.26 7.66
C ALA A 752 -9.15 13.45 8.13
N ARG A 753 -9.42 13.59 9.44
CA ARG A 753 -10.38 14.57 10.00
C ARG A 753 -10.20 16.02 9.59
N ALA A 754 -8.96 16.46 9.34
CA ALA A 754 -8.67 17.81 8.88
C ALA A 754 -9.02 17.99 7.39
N LEU A 755 -8.57 17.05 6.54
CA LEU A 755 -8.90 17.02 5.12
C LEU A 755 -10.40 16.82 4.90
N ALA A 756 -11.05 16.09 5.82
CA ALA A 756 -12.48 15.87 5.85
C ALA A 756 -13.32 17.13 6.16
N LEU A 757 -12.70 18.30 6.39
CA LEU A 757 -13.41 19.58 6.43
C LEU A 757 -13.64 20.16 5.02
N LEU A 758 -12.78 19.79 4.06
CA LEU A 758 -12.84 20.22 2.65
C LEU A 758 -13.81 19.35 1.85
N GLU A 759 -13.65 18.03 1.96
CA GLU A 759 -14.43 17.04 1.23
C GLU A 759 -14.54 15.74 2.03
N ASN A 760 -15.56 14.91 1.80
CA ASN A 760 -15.69 13.66 2.55
C ASN A 760 -14.55 12.69 2.19
N GLN A 761 -13.63 12.49 3.14
CA GLN A 761 -12.47 11.60 3.04
C GLN A 761 -12.61 10.34 3.90
N TYR A 762 -13.79 10.09 4.43
CA TYR A 762 -14.08 8.93 5.28
C TYR A 762 -14.62 7.75 4.47
N ILE A 763 -15.57 7.00 5.01
CA ILE A 763 -16.26 5.91 4.31
C ILE A 763 -17.75 6.27 4.13
N THR A 764 -18.50 5.40 3.49
CA THR A 764 -19.87 5.66 2.99
C THR A 764 -20.94 5.23 3.99
N SER A 765 -22.20 5.48 3.62
CA SER A 765 -23.40 4.99 4.30
C SER A 765 -23.49 3.48 4.43
N ASN A 766 -23.00 2.72 3.45
CA ASN A 766 -23.07 1.26 3.46
C ASN A 766 -21.90 0.69 4.26
N VAL A 767 -22.17 0.21 5.47
CA VAL A 767 -21.11 -0.02 6.45
C VAL A 767 -21.47 -1.09 7.47
N MET A 768 -20.46 -1.89 7.85
CA MET A 768 -20.52 -2.78 9.01
C MET A 768 -20.19 -1.99 10.27
N VAL A 769 -20.96 -2.17 11.33
CA VAL A 769 -20.69 -1.54 12.63
C VAL A 769 -20.79 -2.55 13.77
N ARG A 770 -20.14 -2.24 14.90
CA ARG A 770 -20.47 -2.89 16.17
C ARG A 770 -21.78 -2.32 16.71
N THR A 771 -22.80 -3.17 16.84
CA THR A 771 -24.16 -2.75 17.17
C THR A 771 -24.21 -2.03 18.50
N GLN A 772 -23.76 -2.68 19.59
CA GLN A 772 -23.86 -2.11 20.93
C GLN A 772 -22.97 -0.86 21.13
N PRO A 773 -21.67 -0.87 20.75
CA PRO A 773 -20.84 0.33 20.86
C PRO A 773 -21.37 1.53 20.05
N LEU A 774 -21.99 1.31 18.89
CA LEU A 774 -22.60 2.41 18.13
C LEU A 774 -23.88 2.92 18.79
N ARG A 775 -24.68 2.02 19.36
CA ARG A 775 -25.87 2.38 20.14
C ARG A 775 -25.50 3.23 21.36
N ASP A 776 -24.46 2.83 22.08
CA ASP A 776 -23.93 3.58 23.24
C ASP A 776 -23.36 4.95 22.82
N PHE A 777 -22.83 5.05 21.60
CA PHE A 777 -22.37 6.31 21.03
C PHE A 777 -23.51 7.23 20.55
N GLY A 778 -24.76 6.73 20.48
CA GLY A 778 -25.93 7.50 20.07
C GLY A 778 -26.19 7.54 18.56
N GLY A 779 -25.72 6.54 17.80
CA GLY A 779 -26.11 6.32 16.40
C GLY A 779 -25.75 7.46 15.43
N TRP A 780 -26.69 7.85 14.56
CA TRP A 780 -26.58 8.98 13.62
C TRP A 780 -27.31 10.23 14.16
N ASP A 781 -26.86 11.42 13.74
CA ASP A 781 -27.57 12.69 14.01
C ASP A 781 -28.86 12.78 13.19
N GLU A 782 -29.98 12.44 13.83
CA GLU A 782 -31.34 12.50 13.27
C GLU A 782 -32.10 13.79 13.59
N SER A 783 -31.41 14.85 14.03
CA SER A 783 -32.07 16.12 14.42
C SER A 783 -32.76 16.86 13.26
N ASP A 784 -32.47 16.48 12.02
CA ASP A 784 -33.17 16.92 10.82
C ASP A 784 -33.05 15.87 9.70
N ARG A 785 -33.62 16.15 8.52
CA ARG A 785 -33.64 15.26 7.35
C ARG A 785 -32.74 15.74 6.21
N SER A 786 -31.64 16.43 6.52
CA SER A 786 -30.71 16.94 5.50
C SER A 786 -29.81 15.84 4.90
N VAL A 787 -28.98 16.23 3.93
CA VAL A 787 -27.88 15.40 3.38
C VAL A 787 -26.69 15.29 4.33
N TRP A 788 -25.74 14.42 3.95
CA TRP A 788 -24.43 14.26 4.57
C TRP A 788 -24.50 13.70 6.00
N GLU A 789 -25.47 12.82 6.27
CA GLU A 789 -25.55 12.07 7.52
C GLU A 789 -24.33 11.16 7.72
N ASP A 790 -23.81 10.57 6.64
CA ASP A 790 -22.61 9.72 6.64
C ASP A 790 -21.37 10.54 6.98
N TRP A 791 -21.13 11.65 6.29
CA TRP A 791 -20.00 12.54 6.54
C TRP A 791 -20.06 13.14 7.95
N ALA A 792 -21.25 13.54 8.41
CA ALA A 792 -21.44 14.02 9.78
C ALA A 792 -21.18 12.91 10.81
N PHE A 793 -21.66 11.69 10.56
CA PHE A 793 -21.42 10.54 11.41
C PHE A 793 -19.93 10.24 11.57
N TYR A 794 -19.19 10.10 10.48
CA TYR A 794 -17.75 9.83 10.54
C TYR A 794 -16.94 11.02 11.08
N SER A 795 -17.39 12.26 10.84
CA SER A 795 -16.82 13.43 11.51
C SER A 795 -16.95 13.31 13.02
N ARG A 796 -18.15 12.97 13.52
CA ARG A 796 -18.36 12.78 14.96
C ARG A 796 -17.47 11.68 15.54
N LEU A 797 -17.32 10.57 14.83
CA LEU A 797 -16.43 9.48 15.22
C LEU A 797 -14.96 9.92 15.28
N ALA A 798 -14.44 10.50 14.19
CA ALA A 798 -13.03 10.87 14.09
C ALA A 798 -12.63 11.94 15.12
N TRP A 799 -13.49 12.93 15.32
CA TRP A 799 -13.27 13.99 16.31
C TRP A 799 -13.51 13.52 17.76
N SER A 800 -14.17 12.38 17.96
CA SER A 800 -14.32 11.72 19.27
C SER A 800 -13.29 10.60 19.51
N GLY A 801 -12.28 10.47 18.65
CA GLY A 801 -11.23 9.46 18.78
C GLY A 801 -11.70 8.01 18.53
N LYS A 802 -12.85 7.81 17.89
CA LYS A 802 -13.35 6.47 17.52
C LYS A 802 -12.69 6.00 16.22
N ARG A 803 -12.36 4.72 16.15
CA ARG A 803 -11.71 4.12 14.98
C ARG A 803 -12.73 3.56 13.99
N PHE A 804 -12.44 3.75 12.72
CA PHE A 804 -13.11 3.12 11.59
C PHE A 804 -12.10 2.96 10.45
N SER A 805 -12.34 2.05 9.52
CA SER A 805 -11.44 1.84 8.39
C SER A 805 -12.16 1.48 7.11
N LEU A 806 -11.66 1.99 5.99
CA LEU A 806 -11.91 1.38 4.69
C LEU A 806 -11.15 0.05 4.60
N ILE A 807 -11.81 -0.95 4.02
CA ILE A 807 -11.23 -2.23 3.65
C ILE A 807 -10.79 -2.08 2.18
N PRO A 808 -9.49 -2.24 1.86
CA PRO A 808 -8.99 -2.01 0.51
C PRO A 808 -9.34 -3.21 -0.39
N SER A 809 -10.62 -3.33 -0.69
CA SER A 809 -11.28 -4.29 -1.57
C SER A 809 -12.59 -3.68 -2.03
N ALA A 810 -13.10 -4.02 -3.22
CA ALA A 810 -14.43 -3.53 -3.54
C ALA A 810 -15.47 -4.13 -2.59
N GLY A 811 -16.31 -3.26 -2.05
CA GLY A 811 -17.39 -3.61 -1.15
C GLY A 811 -18.68 -3.78 -1.94
N TYR A 812 -19.18 -2.73 -2.55
CA TYR A 812 -20.54 -2.77 -3.11
C TYR A 812 -20.64 -1.85 -4.32
N LEU A 813 -21.70 -2.06 -5.10
CA LEU A 813 -22.04 -1.19 -6.21
C LEU A 813 -22.97 -0.09 -5.70
N TYR A 814 -22.54 1.16 -5.84
CA TYR A 814 -23.24 2.35 -5.39
C TYR A 814 -23.98 3.02 -6.56
N ARG A 815 -25.30 3.08 -6.51
CA ARG A 815 -26.09 3.61 -7.61
C ARG A 815 -26.10 5.13 -7.59
N ASN A 816 -25.60 5.74 -8.65
CA ASN A 816 -25.41 7.18 -8.74
C ASN A 816 -26.21 7.79 -9.91
N THR A 817 -27.47 8.14 -9.63
CA THR A 817 -28.40 8.71 -10.62
C THR A 817 -28.47 10.25 -10.52
N PRO A 818 -29.01 10.97 -11.51
CA PRO A 818 -29.24 12.41 -11.39
C PRO A 818 -30.20 12.80 -10.24
N SER A 819 -31.07 11.88 -9.81
CA SER A 819 -32.04 12.09 -8.73
C SER A 819 -31.48 11.78 -7.32
N SER A 820 -30.26 11.23 -7.21
CA SER A 820 -29.62 10.92 -5.92
C SER A 820 -29.63 12.12 -4.96
N MET A 821 -29.85 11.86 -3.67
CA MET A 821 -29.98 12.91 -2.64
C MET A 821 -28.80 13.88 -2.59
N SER A 822 -27.58 13.39 -2.82
CA SER A 822 -26.35 14.19 -2.84
C SER A 822 -26.35 15.30 -3.92
N LYS A 823 -27.22 15.21 -4.93
CA LYS A 823 -27.36 16.18 -6.03
C LYS A 823 -28.59 17.07 -5.89
N THR A 824 -29.64 16.61 -5.22
CA THR A 824 -30.96 17.25 -5.23
C THR A 824 -31.28 18.04 -3.96
N TYR A 825 -30.62 17.75 -2.84
CA TYR A 825 -30.91 18.38 -1.54
C TYR A 825 -30.05 19.62 -1.26
N ASN A 826 -30.57 20.50 -0.40
CA ASN A 826 -29.91 21.76 -0.05
C ASN A 826 -28.67 21.54 0.86
N ARG A 827 -27.49 21.88 0.31
CA ARG A 827 -26.18 21.76 0.97
C ARG A 827 -26.01 22.64 2.21
N TYR A 828 -26.78 23.73 2.36
CA TYR A 828 -26.75 24.58 3.56
C TYR A 828 -27.08 23.78 4.82
N PHE A 829 -28.12 22.96 4.78
CA PHE A 829 -28.51 22.13 5.93
C PHE A 829 -27.50 21.01 6.19
N GLY A 830 -26.93 20.42 5.13
CA GLY A 830 -25.81 19.48 5.26
C GLY A 830 -24.61 20.11 5.98
N ARG A 831 -24.22 21.33 5.62
CA ARG A 831 -23.11 22.04 6.29
C ARG A 831 -23.42 22.33 7.76
N ARG A 832 -24.65 22.73 8.09
CA ARG A 832 -25.07 22.89 9.49
C ARG A 832 -24.96 21.57 10.27
N ARG A 833 -25.33 20.45 9.65
CA ARG A 833 -25.17 19.13 10.26
C ARG A 833 -23.70 18.82 10.53
N LEU A 834 -22.79 19.07 9.59
CA LEU A 834 -21.35 18.87 9.80
C LEU A 834 -20.85 19.70 11.00
N VAL A 835 -21.19 20.99 11.06
CA VAL A 835 -20.83 21.88 12.18
C VAL A 835 -21.30 21.36 13.54
N ARG A 836 -22.50 20.76 13.64
CA ARG A 836 -23.00 20.16 14.88
C ARG A 836 -22.25 18.89 15.29
N ASN A 837 -21.63 18.20 14.35
CA ASN A 837 -21.03 16.88 14.54
C ASN A 837 -19.51 16.91 14.63
N THR A 838 -18.86 18.08 14.47
CA THR A 838 -17.44 18.27 14.79
C THR A 838 -17.24 18.32 16.30
N SER A 839 -16.95 17.17 16.89
CA SER A 839 -16.78 17.03 18.35
C SER A 839 -15.54 17.78 18.84
N GLY A 840 -15.55 18.22 20.11
CA GLY A 840 -14.44 18.96 20.71
C GLY A 840 -14.38 20.46 20.37
N LEU A 841 -15.26 20.96 19.49
CA LEU A 841 -15.36 22.38 19.15
C LEU A 841 -16.74 22.94 19.52
N THR A 842 -16.78 24.24 19.83
CA THR A 842 -18.06 24.94 19.90
C THR A 842 -18.68 25.04 18.50
N ARG A 843 -20.00 25.22 18.42
CA ARG A 843 -20.67 25.43 17.13
C ARG A 843 -20.12 26.66 16.38
N LEU A 844 -19.69 27.69 17.11
CA LEU A 844 -19.09 28.88 16.51
C LEU A 844 -17.73 28.55 15.90
N ASP A 845 -16.83 27.92 16.65
CA ASP A 845 -15.48 27.59 16.18
C ASP A 845 -15.51 26.63 15.00
N ALA A 846 -16.35 25.59 15.06
CA ALA A 846 -16.54 24.68 13.94
C ALA A 846 -17.05 25.44 12.70
N ASN A 847 -18.03 26.34 12.86
CA ASN A 847 -18.53 27.14 11.74
C ASN A 847 -17.46 28.09 11.16
N VAL A 848 -16.63 28.70 12.01
CA VAL A 848 -15.50 29.54 11.59
C VAL A 848 -14.49 28.71 10.81
N LEU A 849 -14.08 27.54 11.31
CA LEU A 849 -13.16 26.64 10.62
C LEU A 849 -13.69 26.23 9.25
N TYR A 850 -14.92 25.72 9.18
CA TYR A 850 -15.55 25.40 7.89
C TYR A 850 -15.65 26.61 6.97
N SER A 851 -15.75 27.84 7.51
CA SER A 851 -15.79 29.06 6.69
C SER A 851 -14.43 29.45 6.15
N LEU A 852 -13.36 29.35 6.94
CA LEU A 852 -11.98 29.59 6.51
C LEU A 852 -11.56 28.57 5.43
N VAL A 853 -11.97 27.32 5.59
CA VAL A 853 -11.65 26.23 4.66
C VAL A 853 -12.43 26.35 3.34
N ASN A 854 -13.69 26.83 3.39
CA ASN A 854 -14.56 26.94 2.21
C ASN A 854 -14.62 28.34 1.58
N SER A 855 -13.95 29.35 2.14
CA SER A 855 -13.87 30.67 1.52
C SER A 855 -12.95 30.58 0.31
N SER A 856 -13.57 30.45 -0.87
CA SER A 856 -12.92 30.28 -2.17
C SER A 856 -12.12 31.51 -2.66
N ASP A 857 -11.63 32.38 -1.78
CA ASP A 857 -10.82 33.55 -2.15
C ASP A 857 -9.78 34.03 -1.10
N VAL A 858 -9.55 33.35 0.03
CA VAL A 858 -8.50 33.79 0.97
C VAL A 858 -7.81 32.61 1.65
N GLY A 859 -6.75 32.10 1.02
CA GLY A 859 -5.56 31.78 1.78
C GLY A 859 -4.86 33.10 2.08
N GLY A 860 -4.65 33.42 3.36
CA GLY A 860 -3.74 34.47 3.84
C GLY A 860 -3.78 35.84 3.15
N THR A 861 -4.33 36.84 3.86
CA THR A 861 -4.15 38.29 3.64
C THR A 861 -4.55 38.91 2.29
N GLN A 862 -5.57 39.77 2.33
CA GLN A 862 -5.69 40.89 1.39
C GLN A 862 -5.49 42.21 2.14
N LEU A 863 -4.26 42.72 2.06
CA LEU A 863 -3.86 44.14 2.09
C LEU A 863 -2.55 44.16 1.27
N ALA A 864 -2.31 44.92 0.21
CA ALA A 864 -3.07 45.92 -0.53
C ALA A 864 -2.39 46.10 -1.91
N GLY A 865 -3.11 46.64 -2.90
CA GLY A 865 -2.48 47.42 -3.99
C GLY A 865 -1.70 46.65 -5.08
N PRO A 866 -1.33 47.34 -6.16
CA PRO A 866 -1.03 46.75 -7.46
C PRO A 866 0.46 46.38 -7.60
N SER A 867 0.77 45.14 -8.01
CA SER A 867 1.72 44.81 -9.07
C SER A 867 2.15 43.34 -8.99
N LEU A 868 1.45 42.48 -9.73
CA LEU A 868 2.05 41.28 -10.29
C LEU A 868 2.85 41.69 -11.54
N SER A 869 3.91 40.94 -11.89
CA SER A 869 4.62 41.17 -13.15
C SER A 869 3.73 40.79 -14.36
N GLU A 870 3.75 41.60 -15.42
CA GLU A 870 2.77 41.55 -16.53
C GLU A 870 2.65 40.17 -17.20
N LYS A 871 3.74 39.38 -17.28
CA LYS A 871 3.72 38.07 -17.96
C LYS A 871 3.10 36.94 -17.15
N GLU A 872 3.17 37.01 -15.82
CA GLU A 872 2.57 36.02 -14.92
C GLU A 872 1.06 36.23 -14.80
N VAL A 873 0.63 37.49 -14.83
CA VAL A 873 -0.80 37.85 -14.94
C VAL A 873 -1.36 37.42 -16.29
N GLU A 874 -0.62 37.62 -17.39
CA GLU A 874 -1.05 37.19 -18.72
C GLU A 874 -1.18 35.67 -18.83
N LEU A 875 -0.23 34.90 -18.31
CA LEU A 875 -0.26 33.44 -18.38
C LEU A 875 -1.40 32.85 -17.55
N VAL A 876 -1.60 33.34 -16.33
CA VAL A 876 -2.68 32.88 -15.43
C VAL A 876 -4.06 33.27 -16.00
N ASN A 877 -4.20 34.47 -16.56
CA ASN A 877 -5.46 34.91 -17.16
C ASN A 877 -5.71 34.32 -18.56
N PHE A 878 -4.67 33.93 -19.30
CA PHE A 878 -4.81 33.23 -20.58
C PHE A 878 -5.27 31.78 -20.36
N VAL A 879 -4.65 31.08 -19.40
CA VAL A 879 -5.06 29.73 -19.00
C VAL A 879 -6.49 29.73 -18.45
N ARG A 880 -6.84 30.70 -17.57
CA ARG A 880 -8.23 30.84 -17.08
C ARG A 880 -9.23 31.19 -18.18
N ARG A 881 -8.91 32.09 -19.12
CA ARG A 881 -9.81 32.45 -20.24
C ARG A 881 -10.01 31.31 -21.24
N MET A 882 -9.02 30.43 -21.41
CA MET A 882 -9.13 29.27 -22.30
C MET A 882 -9.95 28.12 -21.71
N VAL A 883 -9.89 27.91 -20.38
CA VAL A 883 -10.64 26.85 -19.69
C VAL A 883 -12.16 27.09 -19.71
N GLN A 884 -12.60 28.34 -19.88
CA GLN A 884 -14.01 28.72 -19.85
C GLN A 884 -14.73 28.67 -21.22
N ARG A 885 -14.10 28.22 -22.31
CA ARG A 885 -14.75 28.12 -23.65
C ARG A 885 -14.93 26.68 -24.14
N PRO A 886 -16.15 26.10 -24.03
CA PRO A 886 -16.42 24.67 -24.32
C PRO A 886 -16.14 24.20 -25.75
N ARG A 887 -16.09 25.11 -26.74
CA ARG A 887 -15.82 24.76 -28.15
C ARG A 887 -14.32 24.53 -28.42
N LEU A 888 -13.43 25.29 -27.77
CA LEU A 888 -11.98 25.16 -27.90
C LEU A 888 -11.43 23.92 -27.18
N ARG A 889 -12.02 23.56 -26.02
CA ARG A 889 -11.73 22.29 -25.33
C ARG A 889 -12.03 21.07 -26.21
N ARG A 890 -13.15 21.08 -26.94
CA ARG A 890 -13.51 20.02 -27.89
C ARG A 890 -12.54 19.98 -29.08
N MET A 891 -12.09 21.14 -29.56
CA MET A 891 -11.13 21.23 -30.66
C MET A 891 -9.76 20.68 -30.27
N MET A 892 -9.25 20.98 -29.07
CA MET A 892 -8.00 20.44 -28.53
C MET A 892 -8.05 18.92 -28.31
N ILE A 893 -9.16 18.40 -27.79
CA ILE A 893 -9.36 16.94 -27.65
C ILE A 893 -9.41 16.28 -29.03
N ALA A 894 -10.03 16.91 -30.02
CA ALA A 894 -10.02 16.42 -31.40
C ALA A 894 -8.62 16.47 -32.04
N MET A 895 -7.85 17.54 -31.79
CA MET A 895 -6.48 17.71 -32.29
C MET A 895 -5.52 16.70 -31.65
N TYR A 896 -5.67 16.44 -30.35
CA TYR A 896 -4.90 15.43 -29.63
C TYR A 896 -5.26 14.01 -30.09
N ARG A 897 -6.55 13.72 -30.33
CA ARG A 897 -7.00 12.43 -30.92
C ARG A 897 -6.53 12.24 -32.37
N PHE A 898 -6.44 13.34 -33.14
CA PHE A 898 -5.88 13.31 -34.49
C PHE A 898 -4.37 13.07 -34.45
N TYR A 899 -3.64 13.80 -33.60
CA TYR A 899 -2.21 13.59 -33.37
C TYR A 899 -1.90 12.17 -32.89
N SER A 900 -2.70 11.60 -31.99
CA SER A 900 -2.52 10.22 -31.51
C SER A 900 -2.86 9.17 -32.57
N ARG A 901 -3.73 9.47 -33.54
CA ARG A 901 -4.01 8.59 -34.70
C ARG A 901 -2.89 8.62 -35.72
N VAL A 902 -2.36 9.82 -36.03
CA VAL A 902 -1.23 9.98 -36.95
C VAL A 902 0.04 9.33 -36.38
N ARG A 903 0.29 9.45 -35.08
CA ARG A 903 1.41 8.78 -34.39
C ARG A 903 1.27 7.25 -34.29
N ARG A 904 0.11 6.67 -34.62
CA ARG A 904 -0.08 5.20 -34.72
C ARG A 904 0.07 4.69 -36.16
N LEU A 905 0.16 5.58 -37.14
CA LEU A 905 0.35 5.28 -38.56
C LEU A 905 1.78 5.58 -39.04
N ILE A 906 2.58 6.25 -38.20
CA ILE A 906 4.03 6.38 -38.28
C ILE A 906 4.61 5.43 -37.24
#